data_AF-A0A1Q3ESW1-F1
#
_entry.id   AF-A0A1Q3ESW1-F1
#
_cell.length_a   1.000
_cell.length_b   1.000
_cell.length_c   1.000
_cell.angle_alpha   90.00
_cell.angle_beta   90.00
_cell.angle_gamma   90.00
#
_symmetry.space_group_name_H-M   'P 1'
#
loop_
_entity.id
_entity.type
_entity.pdbx_description
1 polymer ?
#
loop_
_entity_poly.entity_id
_entity_poly.type
_entity_poly.pdbx_seq_one_letter_code
_entity_poly.pdbx_strand_id
1 'polypeptide(L)'
;MATTLPPFLTGQLDVLMIDNFDSFTWNLYQQLCLLGAQVTVIRNDALSPSLFPELKINSLVISPGPGHPKTDSGISNAAIELAWWYDRVKLCTAKSVGYDTTTEVASGVFRRAFSLSASEESGVIMGIRHRQFTLESVQYHPESILSEGGDDLLRNFLALRGGSWEENPEARVLDSTLPPFHLDLPVTNKGTTSKSKVPSILNKIYTQRLADVSEAQKTPGTTLADLQTLLSLNIAPPLIPLLPRLKQNTEDRPSLLAEIKRASPSKGPISVATSPAAQALTYALAGANTISVLTEPKWFLGSLQDMLHARMSVANLPNRPAILRKDFILSRYQVLESRIWGADSVLLILGMEPLVEVNNAKEMELALSLPAKVIGVNNRNLHDFQVDMTTTSRLSEMVKGKDVFLCALSGIVSADDVKKYASEGVSAVLVGESLMRAKDPADYIRKLLSLPEPELAPREWRSEAPLVKICGVRNTEEALFIAEAGADMLGLMFVKKSSRYIDFDTGKSISEAIHTSKPTPSPSNSPDDSSLNVPWFTSQVNRLSSTISRPLVVGVFQDASLSTILHAVSYCNLDMVQLHGSEPTEWARHIPVPVIRAFHVGKDSGIDGITRGGNHHFILLDSMRDDGSGVSGGTGKVVDWNLAKRVIDAGEIIPDGVTYNIAAAELAPEVVPTGSVETTTSESNGNIAEEPSPVRTNGDLNGHTTGHANGYANGHAKHGTLSSSPTTPSKYPLPVILAGGLTPANIAEAVSQVRPWAVDVSGGVENAEKTGKDMEKVRAFIQGAKGFSSLGAQEEKIPQHVEV
;
A
#
# COMPACT_ATOMS: atom_id res chain seq x y z
N MET A 1 5.64 -53.71 2.39
CA MET A 1 4.91 -54.69 3.22
C MET A 1 5.84 -55.78 3.71
N ALA A 2 5.94 -55.96 5.03
CA ALA A 2 6.55 -57.13 5.66
C ALA A 2 5.61 -58.34 5.62
N THR A 3 6.19 -59.54 5.50
CA THR A 3 5.47 -60.83 5.48
C THR A 3 5.58 -61.62 6.78
N THR A 4 6.25 -61.05 7.79
CA THR A 4 6.32 -61.53 9.18
C THR A 4 6.13 -60.35 10.13
N LEU A 5 5.59 -60.60 11.33
CA LEU A 5 5.28 -59.54 12.29
C LEU A 5 6.56 -58.91 12.88
N PRO A 6 6.79 -57.58 12.72
CA PRO A 6 7.94 -56.90 13.31
C PRO A 6 7.98 -56.98 14.85
N PRO A 7 9.16 -57.07 15.50
CA PRO A 7 9.26 -57.25 16.96
C PRO A 7 8.47 -56.22 17.78
N PHE A 8 8.44 -54.95 17.36
CA PHE A 8 7.73 -53.86 18.04
C PHE A 8 6.19 -53.97 17.97
N LEU A 9 5.65 -54.89 17.16
CA LEU A 9 4.21 -55.15 17.03
C LEU A 9 3.77 -56.49 17.67
N THR A 10 4.69 -57.23 18.30
CA THR A 10 4.41 -58.54 18.92
C THR A 10 3.79 -58.44 20.34
N GLY A 11 3.89 -57.27 20.97
CA GLY A 11 3.35 -56.98 22.30
C GLY A 11 1.89 -56.51 22.29
N GLN A 12 1.37 -56.17 23.47
CA GLN A 12 0.10 -55.45 23.58
C GLN A 12 0.31 -53.98 23.19
N LEU A 13 -0.48 -53.47 22.27
CA LEU A 13 -0.46 -52.10 21.77
C LEU A 13 -1.72 -51.37 22.26
N ASP A 14 -1.53 -50.16 22.80
CA ASP A 14 -2.63 -49.36 23.35
C ASP A 14 -3.42 -48.65 22.25
N VAL A 15 -2.74 -47.88 21.40
CA VAL A 15 -3.29 -47.36 20.15
C VAL A 15 -2.38 -47.74 18.99
N LEU A 16 -2.90 -48.50 18.03
CA LEU A 16 -2.26 -48.64 16.72
C LEU A 16 -2.81 -47.58 15.77
N MET A 17 -1.93 -46.78 15.20
CA MET A 17 -2.28 -45.75 14.22
C MET A 17 -1.77 -46.14 12.83
N ILE A 18 -2.66 -46.24 11.86
CA ILE A 18 -2.31 -46.43 10.45
C ILE A 18 -2.22 -45.06 9.77
N ASP A 19 -1.01 -44.73 9.30
CA ASP A 19 -0.69 -43.52 8.54
C ASP A 19 -0.82 -43.78 7.04
N ASN A 20 -1.87 -43.24 6.42
CA ASN A 20 -2.12 -43.28 4.98
C ASN A 20 -1.36 -42.19 4.20
N PHE A 21 -0.20 -41.73 4.68
CA PHE A 21 0.62 -40.67 4.07
C PHE A 21 0.02 -39.26 4.12
N ASP A 22 -0.73 -38.94 5.19
CA ASP A 22 -1.27 -37.60 5.40
C ASP A 22 -0.31 -36.66 6.15
N SER A 23 -0.43 -35.36 5.85
CA SER A 23 0.44 -34.32 6.42
C SER A 23 0.09 -33.95 7.87
N PHE A 24 -1.08 -34.36 8.37
CA PHE A 24 -1.58 -34.09 9.72
C PHE A 24 -1.56 -35.34 10.64
N THR A 25 -1.11 -36.50 10.15
CA THR A 25 -0.87 -37.71 10.98
C THR A 25 -0.08 -37.38 12.25
N TRP A 26 0.92 -36.48 12.15
CA TRP A 26 1.70 -36.04 13.31
C TRP A 26 0.88 -35.29 14.37
N ASN A 27 -0.09 -34.46 13.95
CA ASN A 27 -0.96 -33.73 14.87
C ASN A 27 -1.90 -34.70 15.62
N LEU A 28 -2.44 -35.69 14.91
CA LEU A 28 -3.35 -36.68 15.50
C LEU A 28 -2.57 -37.62 16.46
N TYR A 29 -1.36 -38.03 16.08
CA TYR A 29 -0.42 -38.72 16.98
C TYR A 29 -0.12 -37.87 18.24
N GLN A 30 0.26 -36.60 18.06
CA GLN A 30 0.57 -35.70 19.16
C GLN A 30 -0.62 -35.53 20.10
N GLN A 31 -1.83 -35.35 19.57
CA GLN A 31 -3.02 -35.10 20.38
C GLN A 31 -3.44 -36.34 21.18
N LEU A 32 -3.37 -37.53 20.58
CA LEU A 32 -3.59 -38.80 21.30
C LEU A 32 -2.57 -39.00 22.43
N CYS A 33 -1.29 -38.70 22.18
CA CYS A 33 -0.23 -38.75 23.21
C CYS A 33 -0.45 -37.70 24.33
N LEU A 34 -0.90 -36.49 24.01
CA LEU A 34 -1.23 -35.45 25.01
C LEU A 34 -2.45 -35.83 25.87
N LEU A 35 -3.39 -36.60 25.31
CA LEU A 35 -4.51 -37.20 26.03
C LEU A 35 -4.13 -38.47 26.81
N GLY A 36 -2.85 -38.86 26.79
CA GLY A 36 -2.28 -39.93 27.63
C GLY A 36 -2.18 -41.33 26.97
N ALA A 37 -2.50 -41.46 25.68
CA ALA A 37 -2.43 -42.73 24.97
C ALA A 37 -1.00 -43.11 24.55
N GLN A 38 -0.68 -44.41 24.53
CA GLN A 38 0.57 -44.91 23.95
C GLN A 38 0.37 -45.31 22.48
N VAL A 39 0.70 -44.39 21.56
CA VAL A 39 0.45 -44.56 20.14
C VAL A 39 1.65 -45.20 19.42
N THR A 40 1.40 -46.33 18.74
CA THR A 40 2.32 -46.97 17.80
C THR A 40 1.87 -46.68 16.38
N VAL A 41 2.73 -46.07 15.55
CA VAL A 41 2.38 -45.66 14.18
C VAL A 41 3.00 -46.62 13.16
N ILE A 42 2.21 -47.05 12.16
CA ILE A 42 2.68 -47.79 10.98
C ILE A 42 2.17 -47.13 9.70
N ARG A 43 2.92 -47.20 8.60
CA ARG A 43 2.44 -46.81 7.28
C ARG A 43 1.41 -47.83 6.75
N ASN A 44 0.50 -47.39 5.89
CA ASN A 44 -0.53 -48.27 5.31
C ASN A 44 0.03 -49.36 4.36
N ASP A 45 1.31 -49.31 4.01
CA ASP A 45 2.05 -50.30 3.21
C ASP A 45 3.07 -51.12 4.05
N ALA A 46 3.07 -50.95 5.39
CA ALA A 46 4.05 -51.56 6.27
C ALA A 46 3.90 -53.08 6.41
N LEU A 47 2.68 -53.61 6.42
CA LEU A 47 2.35 -55.02 6.69
C LEU A 47 1.56 -55.68 5.56
N SER A 48 1.62 -57.01 5.47
CA SER A 48 0.59 -57.78 4.76
C SER A 48 -0.71 -57.81 5.57
N PRO A 49 -1.90 -57.65 4.97
CA PRO A 49 -3.20 -57.83 5.63
C PRO A 49 -3.33 -59.15 6.40
N SER A 50 -2.67 -60.21 5.93
CA SER A 50 -2.68 -61.54 6.56
C SER A 50 -2.08 -61.58 7.97
N LEU A 51 -1.27 -60.58 8.35
CA LEU A 51 -0.63 -60.48 9.67
C LEU A 51 -1.49 -59.69 10.68
N PHE A 52 -2.52 -58.98 10.23
CA PHE A 52 -3.35 -58.16 11.10
C PHE A 52 -4.07 -58.97 12.21
N PRO A 53 -4.53 -60.22 11.97
CA PRO A 53 -5.03 -61.12 13.03
C PRO A 53 -4.04 -61.46 14.16
N GLU A 54 -2.73 -61.28 13.95
CA GLU A 54 -1.70 -61.55 14.96
C GLU A 54 -1.48 -60.37 15.92
N LEU A 55 -1.99 -59.18 15.57
CA LEU A 55 -1.84 -57.96 16.36
C LEU A 55 -2.71 -57.99 17.63
N LYS A 56 -2.14 -57.49 18.73
CA LYS A 56 -2.85 -57.32 20.01
C LYS A 56 -3.06 -55.84 20.30
N ILE A 57 -4.14 -55.28 19.79
CA ILE A 57 -4.45 -53.84 19.85
C ILE A 57 -5.67 -53.57 20.75
N ASN A 58 -5.62 -52.54 21.60
CA ASN A 58 -6.82 -52.06 22.33
C ASN A 58 -7.65 -51.12 21.45
N SER A 59 -6.98 -50.31 20.62
CA SER A 59 -7.60 -49.24 19.84
C SER A 59 -6.92 -49.13 18.47
N LEU A 60 -7.72 -48.92 17.43
CA LEU A 60 -7.26 -48.67 16.07
C LEU A 60 -7.65 -47.24 15.65
N VAL A 61 -6.66 -46.48 15.19
CA VAL A 61 -6.86 -45.15 14.59
C VAL A 61 -6.36 -45.20 13.15
N ILE A 62 -7.17 -44.70 12.22
CA ILE A 62 -6.77 -44.60 10.81
C ILE A 62 -6.75 -43.13 10.43
N SER A 63 -5.57 -42.64 10.00
CA SER A 63 -5.40 -41.28 9.51
C SER A 63 -6.14 -41.11 8.17
N PRO A 64 -6.47 -39.87 7.76
CA PRO A 64 -6.75 -39.61 6.35
C PRO A 64 -5.50 -39.90 5.50
N GLY A 65 -5.63 -39.84 4.19
CA GLY A 65 -4.53 -39.97 3.24
C GLY A 65 -4.83 -39.26 1.92
N PRO A 66 -3.82 -38.80 1.17
CA PRO A 66 -4.00 -38.42 -0.23
C PRO A 66 -4.39 -39.64 -1.08
N GLY A 67 -5.23 -39.44 -2.10
CA GLY A 67 -5.67 -40.49 -3.01
C GLY A 67 -7.12 -40.94 -2.80
N HIS A 68 -7.44 -42.14 -3.28
CA HIS A 68 -8.79 -42.70 -3.33
C HIS A 68 -8.90 -44.00 -2.50
N PRO A 69 -10.02 -44.26 -1.79
CA PRO A 69 -10.16 -45.41 -0.85
C PRO A 69 -9.96 -46.79 -1.47
N LYS A 70 -10.15 -46.90 -2.79
CA LYS A 70 -10.09 -48.15 -3.54
C LYS A 70 -8.68 -48.47 -4.07
N THR A 71 -7.77 -47.48 -4.08
CA THR A 71 -6.44 -47.58 -4.70
C THR A 71 -5.31 -47.29 -3.71
N ASP A 72 -5.51 -46.37 -2.77
CA ASP A 72 -4.44 -45.78 -1.96
C ASP A 72 -4.57 -46.10 -0.46
N SER A 73 -5.59 -46.85 -0.04
CA SER A 73 -5.87 -47.20 1.36
C SER A 73 -4.85 -48.13 2.00
N GLY A 74 -4.05 -48.85 1.20
CA GLY A 74 -3.18 -49.93 1.69
C GLY A 74 -3.95 -50.93 2.55
N ILE A 75 -3.37 -51.31 3.70
CA ILE A 75 -4.00 -52.21 4.68
C ILE A 75 -5.24 -51.64 5.38
N SER A 76 -5.57 -50.35 5.24
CA SER A 76 -6.64 -49.71 6.02
C SER A 76 -8.01 -50.37 5.82
N ASN A 77 -8.36 -50.78 4.59
CA ASN A 77 -9.64 -51.45 4.33
C ASN A 77 -9.70 -52.82 5.01
N ALA A 78 -8.61 -53.61 4.94
CA ALA A 78 -8.53 -54.90 5.63
C ALA A 78 -8.50 -54.73 7.16
N ALA A 79 -7.94 -53.64 7.68
CA ALA A 79 -7.96 -53.31 9.10
C ALA A 79 -9.37 -52.92 9.58
N ILE A 80 -10.12 -52.16 8.77
CA ILE A 80 -11.54 -51.83 9.02
C ILE A 80 -12.40 -53.09 8.99
N GLU A 81 -12.23 -53.92 7.96
CA GLU A 81 -12.93 -55.20 7.85
C GLU A 81 -12.60 -56.07 9.07
N LEU A 82 -11.34 -56.40 9.34
CA LEU A 82 -10.99 -57.30 10.45
C LEU A 82 -11.41 -56.75 11.83
N ALA A 83 -11.41 -55.43 12.05
CA ALA A 83 -11.96 -54.83 13.27
C ALA A 83 -13.45 -55.14 13.50
N TRP A 84 -14.23 -55.47 12.45
CA TRP A 84 -15.63 -55.93 12.58
C TRP A 84 -15.78 -57.40 12.97
N TRP A 85 -14.76 -58.26 12.77
CA TRP A 85 -14.79 -59.68 13.17
C TRP A 85 -14.12 -59.93 14.52
N TYR A 86 -13.30 -58.99 14.99
CA TYR A 86 -12.70 -59.02 16.32
C TYR A 86 -13.43 -58.05 17.25
N ASP A 87 -14.45 -58.55 17.96
CA ASP A 87 -15.31 -57.87 18.98
C ASP A 87 -14.56 -57.20 20.16
N ARG A 88 -13.25 -56.93 20.05
CA ARG A 88 -12.38 -56.43 21.12
C ARG A 88 -11.57 -55.18 20.74
N VAL A 89 -11.78 -54.61 19.56
CA VAL A 89 -11.04 -53.43 19.07
C VAL A 89 -11.99 -52.27 18.79
N LYS A 90 -11.77 -51.12 19.43
CA LYS A 90 -12.45 -49.86 19.07
C LYS A 90 -11.75 -49.18 17.89
N LEU A 91 -12.52 -48.58 16.98
CA LEU A 91 -12.01 -47.96 15.75
C LEU A 91 -12.45 -46.51 15.62
N CYS A 92 -11.48 -45.61 15.40
CA CYS A 92 -11.70 -44.23 14.99
C CYS A 92 -11.05 -43.97 13.62
N THR A 93 -11.74 -43.28 12.70
CA THR A 93 -11.10 -42.73 11.49
C THR A 93 -11.32 -41.22 11.39
N ALA A 94 -10.21 -40.50 11.19
CA ALA A 94 -10.22 -39.05 11.03
C ALA A 94 -10.30 -38.70 9.53
N LYS A 95 -11.30 -37.90 9.15
CA LYS A 95 -11.62 -37.49 7.77
C LYS A 95 -11.67 -38.68 6.81
N SER A 96 -12.87 -39.26 6.65
CA SER A 96 -13.08 -40.41 5.76
C SER A 96 -12.42 -40.21 4.40
N VAL A 97 -11.68 -41.23 3.96
CA VAL A 97 -11.02 -41.23 2.67
C VAL A 97 -12.11 -41.10 1.60
N GLY A 98 -12.03 -40.06 0.79
CA GLY A 98 -12.89 -39.81 -0.38
C GLY A 98 -14.39 -39.56 -0.12
N TYR A 99 -14.98 -38.70 -0.95
CA TYR A 99 -16.44 -38.56 -1.11
C TYR A 99 -17.15 -39.88 -1.50
N ASP A 100 -16.40 -40.92 -1.91
CA ASP A 100 -16.99 -42.16 -2.43
C ASP A 100 -17.39 -43.17 -1.34
N THR A 101 -16.79 -43.11 -0.15
CA THR A 101 -17.22 -43.95 0.99
C THR A 101 -18.62 -43.57 1.48
N THR A 102 -18.98 -42.28 1.43
CA THR A 102 -20.34 -41.82 1.74
C THR A 102 -21.37 -42.22 0.68
N THR A 103 -20.98 -42.38 -0.60
CA THR A 103 -21.86 -42.96 -1.63
C THR A 103 -22.01 -44.47 -1.56
N GLU A 104 -20.95 -45.23 -1.24
CA GLU A 104 -21.04 -46.70 -1.13
C GLU A 104 -21.72 -47.16 0.16
N VAL A 105 -21.55 -46.47 1.29
CA VAL A 105 -22.37 -46.69 2.49
C VAL A 105 -23.85 -46.35 2.23
N ALA A 106 -24.12 -45.43 1.30
CA ALA A 106 -25.47 -45.14 0.83
C ALA A 106 -26.03 -46.18 -0.16
N SER A 107 -25.20 -47.07 -0.74
CA SER A 107 -25.59 -48.08 -1.72
C SER A 107 -26.20 -49.35 -1.09
N GLY A 108 -27.42 -49.22 -0.59
CA GLY A 108 -28.35 -50.34 -0.35
C GLY A 108 -28.10 -51.25 0.86
N VAL A 109 -26.87 -51.67 1.13
CA VAL A 109 -26.56 -52.71 2.13
C VAL A 109 -26.33 -52.14 3.54
N PHE A 110 -25.64 -51.00 3.67
CA PHE A 110 -25.11 -50.55 4.98
C PHE A 110 -25.99 -49.59 5.79
N ARG A 111 -27.05 -48.99 5.22
CA ARG A 111 -27.92 -48.02 5.92
C ARG A 111 -28.58 -48.51 7.23
N ARG A 112 -28.63 -49.83 7.47
CA ARG A 112 -29.22 -50.40 8.69
C ARG A 112 -28.25 -50.54 9.86
N ALA A 113 -26.94 -50.54 9.58
CA ALA A 113 -25.89 -50.84 10.55
C ALA A 113 -25.29 -49.59 11.24
N PHE A 114 -25.52 -48.40 10.69
CA PHE A 114 -24.94 -47.15 11.18
C PHE A 114 -25.99 -46.14 11.66
N SER A 115 -25.57 -45.30 12.59
CA SER A 115 -26.18 -44.01 12.94
C SER A 115 -25.29 -42.91 12.37
N LEU A 116 -25.89 -41.85 11.84
CA LEU A 116 -25.21 -40.90 10.96
C LEU A 116 -25.53 -39.48 11.43
N SER A 117 -24.53 -38.63 11.59
CA SER A 117 -24.70 -37.19 11.80
C SER A 117 -24.35 -36.44 10.51
N ALA A 118 -25.18 -35.49 10.13
CA ALA A 118 -24.99 -34.65 8.95
C ALA A 118 -25.08 -33.17 9.33
N SER A 119 -24.42 -32.30 8.57
CA SER A 119 -24.55 -30.86 8.77
C SER A 119 -25.92 -30.38 8.25
N GLU A 120 -26.65 -29.64 9.08
CA GLU A 120 -27.95 -29.06 8.73
C GLU A 120 -27.91 -28.16 7.47
N GLU A 121 -26.75 -27.53 7.21
CA GLU A 121 -26.59 -26.56 6.12
C GLU A 121 -26.26 -27.18 4.76
N SER A 122 -25.68 -28.40 4.71
CA SER A 122 -25.22 -29.00 3.45
C SER A 122 -25.69 -30.45 3.20
N GLY A 123 -26.24 -31.13 4.21
CA GLY A 123 -26.60 -32.55 4.11
C GLY A 123 -25.41 -33.51 4.02
N VAL A 124 -24.17 -32.99 4.01
CA VAL A 124 -22.95 -33.79 4.08
C VAL A 124 -22.87 -34.47 5.45
N ILE A 125 -22.63 -35.78 5.42
CA ILE A 125 -22.40 -36.60 6.62
C ILE A 125 -21.09 -36.12 7.27
N MET A 126 -21.19 -35.61 8.50
CA MET A 126 -20.06 -35.07 9.27
C MET A 126 -19.47 -36.11 10.23
N GLY A 127 -20.24 -37.15 10.56
CA GLY A 127 -19.74 -38.30 11.31
C GLY A 127 -20.65 -39.52 11.17
N ILE A 128 -20.05 -40.70 11.36
CA ILE A 128 -20.73 -41.98 11.36
C ILE A 128 -20.37 -42.75 12.63
N ARG A 129 -21.35 -43.47 13.17
CA ARG A 129 -21.19 -44.35 14.34
C ARG A 129 -21.88 -45.67 14.04
N HIS A 130 -21.22 -46.79 14.24
CA HIS A 130 -21.86 -48.10 14.05
C HIS A 130 -22.87 -48.38 15.17
N ARG A 131 -23.91 -49.19 14.95
CA ARG A 131 -24.99 -49.42 15.92
C ARG A 131 -24.72 -50.49 16.96
N GLN A 132 -23.79 -51.41 16.69
CA GLN A 132 -23.44 -52.54 17.57
C GLN A 132 -22.00 -52.41 18.11
N PHE A 133 -21.02 -52.34 17.20
CA PHE A 133 -19.59 -52.17 17.53
C PHE A 133 -19.14 -50.73 17.81
N THR A 134 -18.10 -50.56 18.64
CA THR A 134 -17.42 -49.30 19.03
C THR A 134 -16.59 -48.69 17.89
N LEU A 135 -17.26 -48.40 16.78
CA LEU A 135 -16.69 -47.78 15.59
C LEU A 135 -17.28 -46.38 15.38
N GLU A 136 -16.39 -45.40 15.28
CA GLU A 136 -16.69 -44.01 14.98
C GLU A 136 -15.82 -43.47 13.84
N SER A 137 -16.32 -42.49 13.11
CA SER A 137 -15.55 -41.76 12.10
C SER A 137 -16.13 -40.37 11.90
N VAL A 138 -15.27 -39.41 11.58
CA VAL A 138 -15.64 -38.01 11.34
C VAL A 138 -15.12 -37.54 9.98
N GLN A 139 -15.84 -36.62 9.34
CA GLN A 139 -15.47 -36.07 8.02
C GLN A 139 -14.42 -34.95 8.12
N TYR A 140 -14.16 -34.44 9.32
CA TYR A 140 -13.20 -33.37 9.63
C TYR A 140 -12.01 -33.93 10.43
N HIS A 141 -11.02 -33.07 10.67
CA HIS A 141 -9.83 -33.38 11.47
C HIS A 141 -10.08 -33.05 12.96
N PRO A 142 -10.38 -34.00 13.85
CA PRO A 142 -10.62 -33.70 15.28
C PRO A 142 -9.38 -33.10 15.97
N GLU A 143 -8.18 -33.39 15.49
CA GLU A 143 -6.89 -32.85 15.96
C GLU A 143 -6.59 -31.41 15.53
N SER A 144 -7.46 -30.78 14.73
CA SER A 144 -7.25 -29.40 14.28
C SER A 144 -7.68 -28.40 15.36
N ILE A 145 -6.86 -27.36 15.56
CA ILE A 145 -7.06 -26.30 16.56
C ILE A 145 -8.39 -25.51 16.43
N LEU A 146 -9.08 -25.63 15.29
CA LEU A 146 -10.38 -25.01 15.02
C LEU A 146 -11.56 -25.99 15.15
N SER A 147 -11.32 -27.26 15.47
CA SER A 147 -12.36 -28.27 15.67
C SER A 147 -12.94 -28.16 17.08
N GLU A 148 -13.98 -27.35 17.24
CA GLU A 148 -14.71 -27.20 18.51
C GLU A 148 -15.18 -28.58 19.03
N GLY A 149 -14.72 -28.97 20.24
CA GLY A 149 -14.98 -30.28 20.83
C GLY A 149 -14.12 -31.45 20.31
N GLY A 150 -13.13 -31.21 19.44
CA GLY A 150 -12.26 -32.26 18.88
C GLY A 150 -11.46 -33.04 19.93
N ASP A 151 -10.94 -32.34 20.94
CA ASP A 151 -10.26 -32.94 22.09
C ASP A 151 -11.18 -33.82 22.94
N ASP A 152 -12.43 -33.39 23.13
CA ASP A 152 -13.42 -34.15 23.87
C ASP A 152 -13.83 -35.41 23.10
N LEU A 153 -13.92 -35.34 21.77
CA LEU A 153 -14.16 -36.50 20.90
C LEU A 153 -13.03 -37.52 21.02
N LEU A 154 -11.76 -37.10 20.91
CA LEU A 154 -10.60 -37.99 21.05
C LEU A 154 -10.50 -38.57 22.48
N ARG A 155 -10.80 -37.78 23.51
CA ARG A 155 -10.82 -38.24 24.91
C ARG A 155 -11.93 -39.27 25.15
N ASN A 156 -13.12 -39.04 24.59
CA ASN A 156 -14.25 -39.98 24.65
C ASN A 156 -13.90 -41.29 23.93
N PHE A 157 -13.31 -41.22 22.73
CA PHE A 157 -12.85 -42.42 22.01
C PHE A 157 -11.84 -43.23 22.84
N LEU A 158 -10.84 -42.58 23.44
CA LEU A 158 -9.86 -43.25 24.29
C LEU A 158 -10.48 -43.92 25.53
N ALA A 159 -11.55 -43.35 26.08
CA ALA A 159 -12.27 -43.90 27.23
C ALA A 159 -13.10 -45.17 26.91
N LEU A 160 -13.43 -45.42 25.64
CA LEU A 160 -14.22 -46.59 25.23
C LEU A 160 -13.48 -47.91 25.47
N ARG A 161 -14.24 -48.95 25.80
CA ARG A 161 -13.78 -50.28 26.21
C ARG A 161 -14.29 -51.35 25.24
N GLY A 162 -13.41 -52.28 24.87
CA GLY A 162 -13.78 -53.40 23.99
C GLY A 162 -14.32 -52.98 22.62
N GLY A 163 -14.95 -53.94 21.94
CA GLY A 163 -15.44 -53.79 20.57
C GLY A 163 -16.94 -53.52 20.46
N SER A 164 -17.70 -53.58 21.56
CA SER A 164 -19.18 -53.49 21.56
C SER A 164 -19.73 -52.31 22.38
N TRP A 165 -20.81 -51.68 21.93
CA TRP A 165 -21.53 -50.68 22.75
C TRP A 165 -22.19 -51.28 24.00
N GLU A 166 -22.36 -52.60 24.07
CA GLU A 166 -22.79 -53.28 25.29
C GLU A 166 -21.77 -53.13 26.43
N GLU A 167 -20.50 -52.94 26.09
CA GLU A 167 -19.39 -52.69 27.03
C GLU A 167 -19.28 -51.21 27.44
N ASN A 168 -20.09 -50.33 26.81
CA ASN A 168 -20.07 -48.86 26.98
C ASN A 168 -21.51 -48.29 27.08
N PRO A 169 -22.35 -48.77 28.02
CA PRO A 169 -23.76 -48.38 28.11
C PRO A 169 -23.97 -46.86 28.35
N GLU A 170 -23.00 -46.19 28.96
CA GLU A 170 -22.98 -44.74 29.16
C GLU A 170 -22.98 -43.93 27.85
N ALA A 171 -22.51 -44.50 26.74
CA ALA A 171 -22.57 -43.89 25.42
C ALA A 171 -23.98 -43.86 24.81
N ARG A 172 -24.94 -44.59 25.42
CA ARG A 172 -26.38 -44.67 25.07
C ARG A 172 -26.70 -45.02 23.60
N VAL A 173 -25.77 -45.64 22.88
CA VAL A 173 -25.95 -45.96 21.44
C VAL A 173 -27.07 -46.99 21.21
N LEU A 174 -27.31 -47.86 22.19
CA LEU A 174 -28.35 -48.89 22.19
C LEU A 174 -29.69 -48.43 22.82
N ASP A 175 -29.80 -47.16 23.24
CA ASP A 175 -30.99 -46.65 23.92
C ASP A 175 -32.15 -46.44 22.92
N SER A 176 -33.11 -47.36 22.94
CA SER A 176 -34.30 -47.34 22.08
C SER A 176 -35.29 -46.22 22.40
N THR A 177 -35.08 -45.44 23.47
CA THR A 177 -35.88 -44.25 23.78
C THR A 177 -35.35 -42.98 23.10
N LEU A 178 -34.11 -43.00 22.59
CA LEU A 178 -33.60 -41.94 21.74
C LEU A 178 -34.30 -41.97 20.37
N PRO A 179 -34.72 -40.82 19.82
CA PRO A 179 -35.38 -40.80 18.52
C PRO A 179 -34.43 -41.35 17.44
N PRO A 180 -34.91 -42.21 16.52
CA PRO A 180 -34.06 -42.73 15.46
C PRO A 180 -33.56 -41.57 14.59
N PHE A 181 -32.24 -41.53 14.34
CA PHE A 181 -31.64 -40.56 13.42
C PHE A 181 -32.23 -40.75 12.01
N HIS A 182 -33.20 -39.90 11.66
CA HIS A 182 -33.80 -39.84 10.34
C HIS A 182 -32.85 -39.11 9.39
N LEU A 183 -32.31 -39.86 8.42
CA LEU A 183 -31.49 -39.28 7.37
C LEU A 183 -32.33 -38.98 6.12
N ASP A 184 -32.97 -37.80 6.12
CA ASP A 184 -33.59 -37.22 4.93
C ASP A 184 -32.51 -36.72 3.95
N LEU A 185 -31.76 -37.65 3.37
CA LEU A 185 -30.94 -37.37 2.20
C LEU A 185 -31.85 -36.93 1.05
N PRO A 186 -31.54 -35.83 0.35
CA PRO A 186 -32.36 -35.33 -0.75
C PRO A 186 -32.23 -36.24 -1.99
N VAL A 187 -32.98 -37.34 -1.99
CA VAL A 187 -33.19 -38.18 -3.17
C VAL A 187 -34.13 -37.43 -4.12
N THR A 188 -33.53 -36.79 -5.13
CA THR A 188 -34.17 -36.38 -6.40
C THR A 188 -35.57 -35.75 -6.30
N ASN A 189 -35.71 -34.61 -5.63
CA ASN A 189 -36.97 -33.84 -5.71
C ASN A 189 -36.92 -32.73 -6.77
N LYS A 190 -37.58 -33.00 -7.89
CA LYS A 190 -38.20 -31.96 -8.70
C LYS A 190 -39.16 -31.17 -7.81
N GLY A 191 -38.88 -29.88 -7.63
CA GLY A 191 -39.87 -28.88 -7.22
C GLY A 191 -40.54 -29.08 -5.86
N THR A 192 -39.87 -28.65 -4.79
CA THR A 192 -40.53 -27.95 -3.66
C THR A 192 -39.46 -27.20 -2.86
N THR A 193 -39.70 -25.91 -2.61
CA THR A 193 -38.67 -24.98 -2.13
C THR A 193 -38.52 -25.01 -0.61
N SER A 194 -37.57 -25.80 -0.11
CA SER A 194 -36.93 -25.52 1.18
C SER A 194 -35.99 -24.33 1.04
N LYS A 195 -36.08 -23.32 1.93
CA LYS A 195 -35.13 -22.21 1.98
C LYS A 195 -33.86 -22.68 2.68
N SER A 196 -32.86 -23.11 1.92
CA SER A 196 -31.51 -23.25 2.44
C SER A 196 -31.06 -21.91 3.06
N LYS A 197 -30.41 -21.97 4.23
CA LYS A 197 -29.74 -20.79 4.78
C LYS A 197 -28.71 -20.33 3.75
N VAL A 198 -28.92 -19.14 3.19
CA VAL A 198 -28.01 -18.58 2.18
C VAL A 198 -26.63 -18.48 2.82
N PRO A 199 -25.58 -19.15 2.29
CA PRO A 199 -24.27 -19.16 2.93
C PRO A 199 -23.78 -17.73 3.13
N SER A 200 -23.30 -17.45 4.34
CA SER A 200 -22.91 -16.12 4.75
C SER A 200 -21.89 -15.52 3.78
N ILE A 201 -21.95 -14.21 3.62
CA ILE A 201 -21.01 -13.49 2.74
C ILE A 201 -19.55 -13.73 3.18
N LEU A 202 -19.30 -13.83 4.49
CA LEU A 202 -18.00 -14.14 5.06
C LEU A 202 -17.50 -15.53 4.64
N ASN A 203 -18.36 -16.55 4.65
CA ASN A 203 -17.98 -17.90 4.21
C ASN A 203 -17.62 -17.91 2.72
N LYS A 204 -18.37 -17.18 1.88
CA LYS A 204 -18.06 -17.03 0.44
C LYS A 204 -16.72 -16.36 0.21
N ILE A 205 -16.42 -15.30 0.98
CA ILE A 205 -15.13 -14.60 0.95
C ILE A 205 -14.00 -15.55 1.36
N TYR A 206 -14.15 -16.25 2.49
CA TYR A 206 -13.16 -17.20 3.00
C TYR A 206 -12.79 -18.28 1.98
N THR A 207 -13.79 -18.97 1.40
CA THR A 207 -13.56 -20.01 0.39
C THR A 207 -12.84 -19.47 -0.84
N GLN A 208 -13.21 -18.28 -1.32
CA GLN A 208 -12.52 -17.65 -2.46
C GLN A 208 -11.08 -17.28 -2.11
N ARG A 209 -10.82 -16.65 -0.96
CA ARG A 209 -9.47 -16.20 -0.60
C ARG A 209 -8.50 -17.37 -0.39
N LEU A 210 -8.97 -18.53 0.07
CA LEU A 210 -8.15 -19.75 0.05
C LEU A 210 -7.76 -20.18 -1.38
N ALA A 211 -8.67 -20.09 -2.36
CA ALA A 211 -8.39 -20.40 -3.75
C ALA A 211 -7.38 -19.40 -4.35
N ASP A 212 -7.62 -18.09 -4.17
CA ASP A 212 -6.75 -17.01 -4.66
C ASP A 212 -5.32 -17.13 -4.09
N VAL A 213 -5.20 -17.46 -2.80
CA VAL A 213 -3.91 -17.67 -2.12
C VAL A 213 -3.21 -18.93 -2.62
N SER A 214 -3.96 -20.01 -2.91
CA SER A 214 -3.42 -21.23 -3.52
C SER A 214 -2.96 -21.01 -4.95
N GLU A 215 -3.58 -20.09 -5.70
CA GLU A 215 -3.15 -19.68 -7.03
C GLU A 215 -1.88 -18.83 -6.96
N ALA A 216 -1.85 -17.77 -6.14
CA ALA A 216 -0.69 -16.90 -5.97
C ALA A 216 0.58 -17.66 -5.52
N GLN A 217 0.44 -18.67 -4.65
CA GLN A 217 1.54 -19.53 -4.21
C GLN A 217 2.12 -20.44 -5.31
N LYS A 218 1.41 -20.66 -6.42
CA LYS A 218 1.88 -21.44 -7.58
C LYS A 218 2.56 -20.57 -8.63
N THR A 219 2.36 -19.25 -8.59
CA THR A 219 2.95 -18.31 -9.54
C THR A 219 4.45 -18.12 -9.23
N PRO A 220 5.35 -18.37 -10.19
CA PRO A 220 6.79 -18.14 -9.99
C PRO A 220 7.09 -16.68 -9.65
N GLY A 221 7.97 -16.46 -8.66
CA GLY A 221 8.28 -15.13 -8.12
C GLY A 221 7.37 -14.70 -6.96
N THR A 222 6.25 -15.40 -6.75
CA THR A 222 5.38 -15.25 -5.56
C THR A 222 5.13 -16.57 -4.85
N THR A 223 6.00 -17.58 -5.00
CA THR A 223 5.92 -18.76 -4.11
C THR A 223 6.33 -18.39 -2.68
N LEU A 224 5.99 -19.24 -1.70
CA LEU A 224 6.41 -19.00 -0.30
C LEU A 224 7.94 -18.89 -0.15
N ALA A 225 8.69 -19.67 -0.93
CA ALA A 225 10.16 -19.63 -0.95
C ALA A 225 10.69 -18.34 -1.62
N ASP A 226 10.04 -17.86 -2.68
CA ASP A 226 10.39 -16.58 -3.30
C ASP A 226 10.19 -15.42 -2.32
N LEU A 227 9.04 -15.36 -1.63
CA LEU A 227 8.77 -14.30 -0.64
C LEU A 227 9.75 -14.34 0.55
N GLN A 228 10.15 -15.53 1.01
CA GLN A 228 11.20 -15.68 2.02
C GLN A 228 12.56 -15.18 1.51
N THR A 229 12.89 -15.44 0.24
CA THR A 229 14.11 -14.98 -0.41
C THR A 229 14.11 -13.46 -0.59
N LEU A 230 13.00 -12.86 -1.05
CA LEU A 230 12.85 -11.41 -1.18
C LEU A 230 12.97 -10.70 0.19
N LEU A 231 12.47 -11.34 1.26
CA LEU A 231 12.61 -10.81 2.62
C LEU A 231 14.05 -10.89 3.12
N SER A 232 14.76 -12.01 2.89
CA SER A 232 16.17 -12.17 3.29
C SER A 232 17.12 -11.24 2.53
N LEU A 233 16.78 -10.91 1.28
CA LEU A 233 17.46 -9.91 0.45
C LEU A 233 17.11 -8.45 0.82
N ASN A 234 16.28 -8.22 1.84
CA ASN A 234 15.81 -6.90 2.28
C ASN A 234 15.12 -6.07 1.18
N ILE A 235 14.45 -6.73 0.22
CA ILE A 235 13.69 -6.06 -0.86
C ILE A 235 12.47 -5.31 -0.30
N ALA A 236 11.91 -5.79 0.81
CA ALA A 236 10.76 -5.18 1.47
C ALA A 236 11.13 -3.77 2.02
N PRO A 237 10.43 -2.69 1.63
CA PRO A 237 10.81 -1.32 1.99
C PRO A 237 10.77 -1.08 3.51
N PRO A 238 11.50 -0.11 4.08
CA PRO A 238 11.57 0.10 5.52
C PRO A 238 10.19 0.22 6.19
N LEU A 239 9.99 -0.59 7.24
CA LEU A 239 8.76 -0.71 8.01
C LEU A 239 8.65 0.39 9.08
N ILE A 240 7.46 0.96 9.22
CA ILE A 240 7.07 1.83 10.34
C ILE A 240 6.25 1.00 11.36
N PRO A 241 6.69 0.86 12.62
CA PRO A 241 5.90 0.19 13.64
C PRO A 241 4.55 0.88 13.88
N LEU A 242 3.45 0.12 13.75
CA LEU A 242 2.08 0.66 13.81
C LEU A 242 1.78 1.36 15.15
N LEU A 243 2.07 0.72 16.28
CA LEU A 243 1.71 1.26 17.60
C LEU A 243 2.42 2.60 17.91
N PRO A 244 3.75 2.76 17.75
CA PRO A 244 4.41 4.06 17.85
C PRO A 244 3.82 5.12 16.90
N ARG A 245 3.50 4.76 15.65
CA ARG A 245 2.87 5.65 14.67
C ARG A 245 1.46 6.09 15.08
N LEU A 246 0.68 5.20 15.70
CA LEU A 246 -0.65 5.52 16.20
C LEU A 246 -0.63 6.32 17.50
N LYS A 247 0.44 6.23 18.32
CA LYS A 247 0.62 7.06 19.54
C LYS A 247 1.14 8.48 19.27
N GLN A 248 1.48 8.82 18.01
CA GLN A 248 1.84 10.20 17.66
C GLN A 248 0.61 11.12 17.75
N ASN A 249 0.76 12.22 18.48
CA ASN A 249 -0.20 13.31 18.59
C ASN A 249 -1.60 12.88 19.12
N THR A 250 -1.64 11.85 19.98
CA THR A 250 -2.88 11.33 20.59
C THR A 250 -3.35 12.07 21.84
N GLU A 251 -2.57 13.04 22.34
CA GLU A 251 -2.91 13.76 23.57
C GLU A 251 -4.14 14.67 23.40
N ASP A 252 -4.34 15.22 22.20
CA ASP A 252 -5.46 16.11 21.88
C ASP A 252 -6.64 15.42 21.15
N ARG A 253 -6.40 14.28 20.47
CA ARG A 253 -7.40 13.66 19.57
C ARG A 253 -7.07 12.20 19.20
N PRO A 254 -8.07 11.36 18.82
CA PRO A 254 -7.82 10.03 18.28
C PRO A 254 -7.05 10.05 16.96
N SER A 255 -6.16 9.07 16.78
CA SER A 255 -5.43 8.85 15.53
C SER A 255 -6.33 8.37 14.39
N LEU A 256 -6.01 8.73 13.14
CA LEU A 256 -6.81 8.38 11.96
C LEU A 256 -6.17 7.26 11.12
N LEU A 257 -6.94 6.19 10.90
CA LEU A 257 -6.71 5.17 9.89
C LEU A 257 -7.62 5.46 8.69
N ALA A 258 -7.11 6.11 7.66
CA ALA A 258 -7.89 6.50 6.48
C ALA A 258 -7.89 5.36 5.44
N GLU A 259 -9.07 4.83 5.10
CA GLU A 259 -9.24 3.60 4.30
C GLU A 259 -9.57 3.90 2.81
N ILE A 260 -8.69 3.44 1.92
CA ILE A 260 -8.87 3.44 0.46
C ILE A 260 -9.66 2.19 0.06
N LYS A 261 -10.83 2.38 -0.56
CA LYS A 261 -11.79 1.31 -0.85
C LYS A 261 -12.60 1.59 -2.13
N ARG A 262 -12.42 0.78 -3.18
CA ARG A 262 -13.15 0.94 -4.45
C ARG A 262 -14.61 0.51 -4.37
N ALA A 263 -14.90 -0.59 -3.68
CA ALA A 263 -16.24 -1.15 -3.49
C ALA A 263 -16.42 -1.77 -2.10
N SER A 264 -17.64 -2.21 -1.78
CA SER A 264 -17.88 -3.08 -0.63
C SER A 264 -19.06 -4.04 -0.88
N PRO A 265 -19.12 -5.20 -0.21
CA PRO A 265 -20.22 -6.16 -0.41
C PRO A 265 -21.62 -5.59 -0.14
N SER A 266 -21.75 -4.59 0.73
CA SER A 266 -23.04 -4.02 1.15
C SER A 266 -23.48 -2.78 0.38
N LYS A 267 -22.57 -2.12 -0.34
CA LYS A 267 -22.85 -0.89 -1.11
C LYS A 267 -22.51 -0.99 -2.59
N GLY A 268 -21.87 -2.09 -3.02
CA GLY A 268 -21.33 -2.23 -4.36
C GLY A 268 -20.16 -1.25 -4.61
N PRO A 269 -19.92 -0.85 -5.87
CA PRO A 269 -18.99 0.21 -6.23
C PRO A 269 -19.21 1.51 -5.45
N ILE A 270 -18.13 2.07 -4.88
CA ILE A 270 -18.12 3.34 -4.15
C ILE A 270 -17.39 4.40 -4.99
N SER A 271 -16.13 4.14 -5.35
CA SER A 271 -15.34 5.01 -6.23
C SER A 271 -14.27 4.21 -6.97
N VAL A 272 -14.69 3.53 -8.03
CA VAL A 272 -13.82 2.62 -8.81
C VAL A 272 -12.77 3.38 -9.63
N ALA A 273 -13.02 4.64 -9.99
CA ALA A 273 -12.08 5.47 -10.75
C ALA A 273 -10.98 6.15 -9.91
N THR A 274 -11.06 6.12 -8.57
CA THR A 274 -10.08 6.81 -7.70
C THR A 274 -8.65 6.27 -7.91
N SER A 275 -7.68 7.18 -8.04
CA SER A 275 -6.26 6.83 -7.96
C SER A 275 -5.87 6.58 -6.50
N PRO A 276 -5.40 5.37 -6.13
CA PRO A 276 -5.01 5.06 -4.75
C PRO A 276 -3.77 5.86 -4.33
N ALA A 277 -2.88 6.18 -5.26
CA ALA A 277 -1.72 7.05 -5.01
C ALA A 277 -2.14 8.49 -4.67
N ALA A 278 -3.03 9.09 -5.47
CA ALA A 278 -3.53 10.43 -5.18
C ALA A 278 -4.29 10.47 -3.85
N GLN A 279 -5.17 9.49 -3.62
CA GLN A 279 -5.95 9.39 -2.39
C GLN A 279 -5.08 9.19 -1.15
N ALA A 280 -4.04 8.35 -1.24
CA ALA A 280 -3.06 8.12 -0.18
C ALA A 280 -2.30 9.40 0.18
N LEU A 281 -1.80 10.12 -0.83
CA LEU A 281 -1.11 11.40 -0.62
C LEU A 281 -2.05 12.44 0.00
N THR A 282 -3.30 12.56 -0.46
CA THR A 282 -4.32 13.42 0.14
C THR A 282 -4.55 13.09 1.62
N TYR A 283 -4.67 11.81 1.99
CA TYR A 283 -4.84 11.40 3.38
C TYR A 283 -3.60 11.69 4.24
N ALA A 284 -2.40 11.48 3.71
CA ALA A 284 -1.15 11.74 4.42
C ALA A 284 -0.96 13.24 4.76
N LEU A 285 -1.24 14.13 3.79
CA LEU A 285 -1.14 15.59 3.94
C LEU A 285 -2.27 16.17 4.80
N ALA A 286 -3.42 15.49 4.87
CA ALA A 286 -4.52 15.83 5.77
C ALA A 286 -4.29 15.35 7.22
N GLY A 287 -3.20 14.64 7.50
CA GLY A 287 -2.82 14.20 8.84
C GLY A 287 -3.32 12.82 9.26
N ALA A 288 -3.60 11.90 8.33
CA ALA A 288 -3.82 10.50 8.67
C ALA A 288 -2.53 9.86 9.22
N ASN A 289 -2.63 9.14 10.34
CA ASN A 289 -1.51 8.38 10.93
C ASN A 289 -1.25 7.07 10.18
N THR A 290 -2.30 6.51 9.57
CA THR A 290 -2.24 5.24 8.84
C THR A 290 -3.15 5.32 7.61
N ILE A 291 -2.70 4.76 6.50
CA ILE A 291 -3.50 4.55 5.29
C ILE A 291 -3.82 3.07 5.21
N SER A 292 -5.09 2.73 5.36
CA SER A 292 -5.59 1.38 5.16
C SER A 292 -5.95 1.18 3.69
N VAL A 293 -5.54 0.07 3.08
CA VAL A 293 -5.82 -0.21 1.67
C VAL A 293 -6.49 -1.57 1.56
N LEU A 294 -7.70 -1.61 0.98
CA LEU A 294 -8.35 -2.86 0.64
C LEU A 294 -7.59 -3.54 -0.51
N THR A 295 -7.18 -4.79 -0.31
CA THR A 295 -6.48 -5.59 -1.34
C THR A 295 -7.27 -6.83 -1.79
N GLU A 296 -8.49 -7.00 -1.27
CA GLU A 296 -9.39 -8.10 -1.62
C GLU A 296 -10.02 -7.83 -3.02
N PRO A 297 -9.82 -8.71 -4.02
CA PRO A 297 -10.12 -8.40 -5.41
C PRO A 297 -11.59 -8.56 -5.83
N LYS A 298 -12.40 -9.42 -5.19
CA LYS A 298 -13.68 -9.87 -5.75
C LYS A 298 -14.89 -9.09 -5.24
N TRP A 299 -14.90 -8.66 -3.98
CA TRP A 299 -16.00 -7.92 -3.36
C TRP A 299 -15.64 -6.47 -3.01
N PHE A 300 -14.36 -6.19 -2.72
CA PHE A 300 -13.88 -4.82 -2.47
C PHE A 300 -13.23 -4.17 -3.70
N LEU A 301 -12.98 -4.96 -4.76
CA LEU A 301 -12.31 -4.56 -5.99
C LEU A 301 -10.92 -3.93 -5.75
N GLY A 302 -10.23 -4.37 -4.70
CA GLY A 302 -8.89 -3.91 -4.35
C GLY A 302 -7.79 -4.79 -4.94
N SER A 303 -6.54 -4.36 -4.78
CA SER A 303 -5.37 -5.13 -5.24
C SER A 303 -4.12 -4.82 -4.43
N LEU A 304 -3.14 -5.73 -4.45
CA LEU A 304 -1.79 -5.45 -3.94
C LEU A 304 -1.12 -4.29 -4.68
N GLN A 305 -1.45 -4.09 -5.97
CA GLN A 305 -0.97 -2.96 -6.77
C GLN A 305 -1.49 -1.62 -6.23
N ASP A 306 -2.74 -1.55 -5.78
CA ASP A 306 -3.29 -0.34 -5.14
C ASP A 306 -2.50 0.01 -3.86
N MET A 307 -2.13 -0.99 -3.07
CA MET A 307 -1.33 -0.83 -1.86
C MET A 307 0.11 -0.38 -2.17
N LEU A 308 0.73 -0.95 -3.20
CA LEU A 308 2.06 -0.51 -3.67
C LEU A 308 2.04 0.94 -4.14
N HIS A 309 1.05 1.32 -4.96
CA HIS A 309 0.88 2.69 -5.43
C HIS A 309 0.65 3.67 -4.27
N ALA A 310 -0.17 3.32 -3.29
CA ALA A 310 -0.33 4.08 -2.06
C ALA A 310 1.01 4.22 -1.30
N ARG A 311 1.71 3.11 -1.05
CA ARG A 311 3.00 3.08 -0.33
C ARG A 311 4.09 3.91 -1.02
N MET A 312 4.14 3.90 -2.35
CA MET A 312 5.09 4.69 -3.15
C MET A 312 4.76 6.19 -3.11
N SER A 313 3.48 6.56 -3.22
CA SER A 313 3.05 7.97 -3.26
C SER A 313 3.42 8.77 -2.00
N VAL A 314 3.48 8.10 -0.84
CA VAL A 314 3.84 8.71 0.45
C VAL A 314 5.29 8.43 0.87
N ALA A 315 6.09 7.75 0.03
CA ALA A 315 7.37 7.18 0.45
C ALA A 315 8.42 8.22 0.87
N ASN A 316 8.36 9.42 0.29
CA ASN A 316 9.32 10.50 0.53
C ASN A 316 8.82 11.52 1.58
N LEU A 317 7.62 11.36 2.15
CA LEU A 317 7.15 12.26 3.20
C LEU A 317 7.96 11.99 4.49
N PRO A 318 8.52 13.02 5.15
CA PRO A 318 9.37 12.83 6.33
C PRO A 318 8.61 12.15 7.47
N ASN A 319 7.33 12.49 7.63
CA ASN A 319 6.45 11.90 8.63
C ASN A 319 5.36 11.01 7.98
N ARG A 320 5.71 10.18 6.99
CA ARG A 320 4.75 9.34 6.24
C ARG A 320 3.87 8.47 7.15
N PRO A 321 2.58 8.29 6.84
CA PRO A 321 1.74 7.31 7.53
C PRO A 321 2.23 5.87 7.36
N ALA A 322 1.82 4.99 8.28
CA ALA A 322 1.93 3.54 8.10
C ALA A 322 0.93 3.04 7.04
N ILE A 323 1.30 2.02 6.27
CA ILE A 323 0.41 1.34 5.32
C ILE A 323 -0.14 0.06 5.95
N LEU A 324 -1.47 -0.01 6.09
CA LEU A 324 -2.19 -1.16 6.62
C LEU A 324 -2.87 -1.93 5.48
N ARG A 325 -2.45 -3.18 5.22
CA ARG A 325 -3.20 -4.07 4.33
C ARG A 325 -4.52 -4.48 4.99
N LYS A 326 -5.63 -4.15 4.36
CA LYS A 326 -6.97 -4.61 4.73
C LYS A 326 -7.40 -5.71 3.78
N ASP A 327 -7.41 -6.95 4.27
CA ASP A 327 -7.74 -8.16 3.53
C ASP A 327 -8.15 -9.24 4.55
N PHE A 328 -8.67 -10.35 4.05
CA PHE A 328 -8.91 -11.55 4.85
C PHE A 328 -7.60 -12.35 4.85
N ILE A 329 -6.77 -12.11 5.88
CA ILE A 329 -5.47 -12.77 6.06
C ILE A 329 -5.70 -14.13 6.73
N LEU A 330 -5.53 -15.20 5.97
CA LEU A 330 -5.81 -16.59 6.37
C LEU A 330 -4.53 -17.43 6.53
N SER A 331 -3.37 -16.90 6.15
CA SER A 331 -2.13 -17.67 6.06
C SER A 331 -0.87 -16.80 6.28
N ARG A 332 0.20 -17.43 6.78
CA ARG A 332 1.54 -16.82 6.91
C ARG A 332 2.10 -16.34 5.56
N TYR A 333 1.71 -17.01 4.46
CA TYR A 333 2.03 -16.57 3.11
C TYR A 333 1.57 -15.13 2.85
N GLN A 334 0.30 -14.81 3.15
CA GLN A 334 -0.23 -13.46 2.95
C GLN A 334 0.46 -12.42 3.84
N VAL A 335 0.94 -12.78 5.04
CA VAL A 335 1.72 -11.87 5.90
C VAL A 335 3.05 -11.48 5.23
N LEU A 336 3.78 -12.48 4.71
CA LEU A 336 5.03 -12.25 3.97
C LEU A 336 4.78 -11.45 2.69
N GLU A 337 3.75 -11.81 1.93
CA GLU A 337 3.30 -11.09 0.73
C GLU A 337 3.04 -9.62 1.05
N SER A 338 2.25 -9.34 2.10
CA SER A 338 1.96 -7.96 2.55
C SER A 338 3.24 -7.16 2.81
N ARG A 339 4.21 -7.78 3.49
CA ARG A 339 5.49 -7.16 3.84
C ARG A 339 6.32 -6.84 2.60
N ILE A 340 6.42 -7.77 1.63
CA ILE A 340 7.11 -7.56 0.35
C ILE A 340 6.44 -6.43 -0.45
N TRP A 341 5.12 -6.43 -0.53
CA TRP A 341 4.32 -5.40 -1.21
C TRP A 341 4.26 -4.05 -0.46
N GLY A 342 5.01 -3.90 0.64
CA GLY A 342 5.27 -2.63 1.31
C GLY A 342 4.28 -2.24 2.40
N ALA A 343 3.48 -3.17 2.91
CA ALA A 343 2.71 -2.96 4.13
C ALA A 343 3.64 -2.78 5.35
N ASP A 344 3.23 -1.91 6.25
CA ASP A 344 3.80 -1.71 7.59
C ASP A 344 3.01 -2.49 8.65
N SER A 345 1.74 -2.82 8.37
CA SER A 345 0.85 -3.65 9.19
C SER A 345 -0.18 -4.39 8.34
N VAL A 346 -0.84 -5.37 8.95
CA VAL A 346 -1.90 -6.21 8.40
C VAL A 346 -3.07 -6.27 9.38
N LEU A 347 -4.27 -6.54 8.86
CA LEU A 347 -5.35 -7.12 9.65
C LEU A 347 -4.98 -8.59 9.97
N LEU A 348 -5.03 -9.02 11.23
CA LEU A 348 -4.55 -10.33 11.77
C LEU A 348 -3.02 -10.52 11.93
N ILE A 349 -2.65 -11.62 12.58
CA ILE A 349 -1.57 -11.77 13.58
C ILE A 349 -0.17 -12.13 13.01
N LEU A 350 0.87 -11.57 13.67
CA LEU A 350 2.34 -11.86 13.65
C LEU A 350 3.23 -11.23 12.54
N GLY A 351 4.50 -11.00 12.91
CA GLY A 351 5.59 -10.50 12.05
C GLY A 351 5.66 -8.98 11.92
N MET A 352 4.50 -8.33 11.87
CA MET A 352 4.30 -6.89 12.01
C MET A 352 3.31 -6.67 13.17
N GLU A 353 3.28 -5.49 13.79
CA GLU A 353 2.26 -5.19 14.82
C GLU A 353 0.87 -5.16 14.15
N PRO A 354 -0.04 -6.10 14.47
CA PRO A 354 -1.27 -6.29 13.72
C PRO A 354 -2.40 -5.40 14.26
N LEU A 355 -3.33 -5.01 13.39
CA LEU A 355 -4.66 -4.58 13.85
C LEU A 355 -5.53 -5.83 14.03
N VAL A 356 -5.81 -6.20 15.29
CA VAL A 356 -6.69 -7.34 15.61
C VAL A 356 -8.14 -6.87 15.59
N GLU A 357 -8.91 -7.31 14.59
CA GLU A 357 -10.33 -6.93 14.45
C GLU A 357 -11.23 -7.84 15.31
N VAL A 358 -12.19 -7.24 16.02
CA VAL A 358 -13.21 -7.93 16.83
C VAL A 358 -14.60 -7.32 16.59
N ASN A 359 -15.65 -8.12 16.68
CA ASN A 359 -17.04 -7.71 16.49
C ASN A 359 -17.92 -7.95 17.74
N ASN A 360 -17.49 -8.80 18.68
CA ASN A 360 -18.26 -9.15 19.89
C ASN A 360 -17.38 -9.41 21.13
N ALA A 361 -18.01 -9.66 22.28
CA ALA A 361 -17.33 -9.86 23.56
C ALA A 361 -16.44 -11.12 23.60
N LYS A 362 -16.87 -12.24 22.99
CA LYS A 362 -16.08 -13.49 22.92
C LYS A 362 -14.79 -13.29 22.11
N GLU A 363 -14.87 -12.55 21.01
CA GLU A 363 -13.70 -12.17 20.21
C GLU A 363 -12.79 -11.18 20.95
N MET A 364 -13.36 -10.24 21.71
CA MET A 364 -12.59 -9.32 22.57
C MET A 364 -11.86 -10.08 23.70
N GLU A 365 -12.51 -11.04 24.36
CA GLU A 365 -11.87 -11.91 25.36
C GLU A 365 -10.71 -12.71 24.74
N LEU A 366 -10.91 -13.29 23.56
CA LEU A 366 -9.86 -13.98 22.82
C LEU A 366 -8.70 -13.04 22.47
N ALA A 367 -8.99 -11.86 21.90
CA ALA A 367 -7.97 -10.88 21.55
C ALA A 367 -7.16 -10.38 22.76
N LEU A 368 -7.80 -10.25 23.93
CA LEU A 368 -7.17 -9.85 25.20
C LEU A 368 -6.44 -11.00 25.92
N SER A 369 -6.69 -12.25 25.53
CA SER A 369 -5.90 -13.42 25.95
C SER A 369 -4.58 -13.55 25.18
N LEU A 370 -4.49 -12.89 24.02
CA LEU A 370 -3.32 -12.81 23.16
C LEU A 370 -2.49 -11.53 23.46
N PRO A 371 -1.20 -11.48 23.07
CA PRO A 371 -0.34 -10.30 23.28
C PRO A 371 -0.65 -9.12 22.32
N ALA A 372 -1.90 -8.95 21.90
CA ALA A 372 -2.32 -7.93 20.93
C ALA A 372 -2.23 -6.52 21.54
N LYS A 373 -1.50 -5.60 20.88
CA LYS A 373 -1.40 -4.20 21.34
C LYS A 373 -2.32 -3.24 20.62
N VAL A 374 -2.84 -3.59 19.44
CA VAL A 374 -3.80 -2.77 18.70
C VAL A 374 -5.05 -3.60 18.39
N ILE A 375 -6.18 -3.25 19.00
CA ILE A 375 -7.46 -3.96 18.83
C ILE A 375 -8.47 -3.00 18.21
N GLY A 376 -9.10 -3.41 17.11
CA GLY A 376 -10.12 -2.65 16.41
C GLY A 376 -11.51 -3.27 16.53
N VAL A 377 -12.45 -2.54 17.12
CA VAL A 377 -13.85 -2.98 17.19
C VAL A 377 -14.56 -2.59 15.90
N ASN A 378 -14.99 -3.58 15.10
CA ASN A 378 -15.78 -3.34 13.90
C ASN A 378 -17.27 -3.23 14.26
N ASN A 379 -17.79 -2.00 14.23
CA ASN A 379 -19.22 -1.72 14.44
C ASN A 379 -20.13 -2.29 13.35
N ARG A 380 -19.56 -2.79 12.24
CA ARG A 380 -20.31 -3.48 11.18
C ARG A 380 -20.23 -4.99 11.36
N ASN A 381 -21.38 -5.64 11.58
CA ASN A 381 -21.50 -7.09 11.57
C ASN A 381 -21.14 -7.64 10.17
N LEU A 382 -20.20 -8.59 10.10
CA LEU A 382 -19.71 -9.15 8.84
C LEU A 382 -20.65 -10.20 8.20
N HIS A 383 -21.70 -10.63 8.91
CA HIS A 383 -22.68 -11.59 8.40
C HIS A 383 -23.84 -10.91 7.65
N ASP A 384 -24.29 -9.73 8.10
CA ASP A 384 -25.46 -9.00 7.55
C ASP A 384 -25.16 -7.54 7.11
N PHE A 385 -23.97 -7.03 7.41
CA PHE A 385 -23.50 -5.66 7.17
C PHE A 385 -24.26 -4.53 7.88
N GLN A 386 -25.10 -4.83 8.87
CA GLN A 386 -25.68 -3.83 9.75
C GLN A 386 -24.61 -3.17 10.61
N VAL A 387 -24.81 -1.89 10.92
CA VAL A 387 -23.88 -1.07 11.70
C VAL A 387 -24.52 -0.74 13.04
N ASP A 388 -23.92 -1.23 14.13
CA ASP A 388 -24.30 -0.89 15.50
C ASP A 388 -23.18 -0.08 16.15
N MET A 389 -23.36 1.24 16.19
CA MET A 389 -22.43 2.22 16.78
C MET A 389 -22.31 2.13 18.31
N THR A 390 -23.07 1.25 18.96
CA THR A 390 -22.90 0.92 20.39
C THR A 390 -21.92 -0.24 20.61
N THR A 391 -21.47 -0.94 19.57
CA THR A 391 -20.57 -2.11 19.69
C THR A 391 -19.23 -1.72 20.32
N THR A 392 -18.56 -0.68 19.81
CA THR A 392 -17.34 -0.15 20.45
C THR A 392 -17.61 0.28 21.90
N SER A 393 -18.72 0.99 22.16
CA SER A 393 -19.07 1.48 23.50
C SER A 393 -19.32 0.37 24.52
N ARG A 394 -19.85 -0.78 24.09
CA ARG A 394 -20.02 -1.97 24.95
C ARG A 394 -18.70 -2.68 25.25
N LEU A 395 -17.76 -2.68 24.29
CA LEU A 395 -16.51 -3.43 24.41
C LEU A 395 -15.35 -2.63 25.00
N SER A 396 -15.39 -1.29 25.00
CA SER A 396 -14.32 -0.44 25.56
C SER A 396 -14.08 -0.68 27.06
N GLU A 397 -15.14 -0.95 27.83
CA GLU A 397 -15.06 -1.31 29.25
C GLU A 397 -14.13 -2.51 29.52
N MET A 398 -14.10 -3.50 28.62
CA MET A 398 -13.28 -4.72 28.75
C MET A 398 -11.78 -4.47 28.61
N VAL A 399 -11.41 -3.29 28.10
CA VAL A 399 -10.05 -2.85 27.78
C VAL A 399 -9.48 -1.92 28.86
N LYS A 400 -10.33 -1.36 29.74
CA LYS A 400 -9.88 -0.45 30.81
C LYS A 400 -8.81 -1.10 31.70
N GLY A 401 -7.73 -0.37 31.95
CA GLY A 401 -6.59 -0.84 32.74
C GLY A 401 -5.65 -1.83 32.02
N LYS A 402 -5.85 -2.10 30.73
CA LYS A 402 -4.97 -2.95 29.91
C LYS A 402 -4.10 -2.11 28.98
N ASP A 403 -2.88 -2.57 28.70
CA ASP A 403 -1.98 -1.94 27.72
C ASP A 403 -2.37 -2.36 26.30
N VAL A 404 -3.47 -1.77 25.82
CA VAL A 404 -4.09 -1.99 24.52
C VAL A 404 -4.50 -0.65 23.94
N PHE A 405 -4.15 -0.42 22.68
CA PHE A 405 -4.55 0.73 21.89
C PHE A 405 -5.86 0.40 21.15
N LEU A 406 -6.96 0.98 21.59
CA LEU A 406 -8.30 0.66 21.11
C LEU A 406 -8.70 1.51 19.90
N CYS A 407 -9.16 0.87 18.84
CA CYS A 407 -9.63 1.51 17.61
C CYS A 407 -11.14 1.27 17.40
N ALA A 408 -11.88 2.29 16.96
CA ALA A 408 -13.24 2.13 16.44
C ALA A 408 -13.22 2.00 14.91
N LEU A 409 -13.86 0.97 14.36
CA LEU A 409 -13.91 0.73 12.92
C LEU A 409 -15.36 0.73 12.41
N SER A 410 -15.57 1.20 11.18
CA SER A 410 -16.88 1.31 10.51
C SER A 410 -17.86 2.32 11.13
N GLY A 411 -18.72 2.90 10.29
CA GLY A 411 -19.88 3.70 10.70
C GLY A 411 -19.61 5.17 11.06
N ILE A 412 -18.34 5.57 11.21
CA ILE A 412 -17.93 6.92 11.61
C ILE A 412 -18.11 7.92 10.46
N VAL A 413 -18.92 8.96 10.69
CA VAL A 413 -19.34 9.94 9.67
C VAL A 413 -19.26 11.40 10.11
N SER A 414 -18.94 11.68 11.37
CA SER A 414 -18.95 13.03 11.95
C SER A 414 -17.88 13.23 13.02
N ALA A 415 -17.56 14.49 13.31
CA ALA A 415 -16.67 14.85 14.41
C ALA A 415 -17.23 14.43 15.77
N ASP A 416 -18.56 14.38 15.91
CA ASP A 416 -19.21 14.04 17.16
C ASP A 416 -19.16 12.53 17.44
N ASP A 417 -19.15 11.68 16.39
CA ASP A 417 -18.81 10.25 16.53
C ASP A 417 -17.39 10.07 17.11
N VAL A 418 -16.42 10.85 16.61
CA VAL A 418 -15.02 10.80 17.04
C VAL A 418 -14.88 11.28 18.49
N LYS A 419 -15.52 12.41 18.85
CA LYS A 419 -15.54 12.93 20.24
C LYS A 419 -16.18 11.94 21.21
N LYS A 420 -17.29 11.31 20.82
CA LYS A 420 -17.96 10.27 21.61
C LYS A 420 -16.99 9.13 21.89
N TYR A 421 -16.39 8.54 20.85
CA TYR A 421 -15.45 7.43 21.02
C TYR A 421 -14.19 7.83 21.81
N ALA A 422 -13.66 9.05 21.61
CA ALA A 422 -12.56 9.57 22.43
C ALA A 422 -12.91 9.59 23.92
N SER A 423 -14.12 10.05 24.28
CA SER A 423 -14.61 10.05 25.67
C SER A 423 -14.82 8.65 26.27
N GLU A 424 -14.98 7.64 25.41
CA GLU A 424 -15.09 6.22 25.78
C GLU A 424 -13.72 5.50 25.84
N GLY A 425 -12.60 6.23 25.68
CA GLY A 425 -11.24 5.70 25.74
C GLY A 425 -10.70 5.13 24.43
N VAL A 426 -11.38 5.35 23.31
CA VAL A 426 -10.90 4.94 21.98
C VAL A 426 -9.78 5.86 21.52
N SER A 427 -8.64 5.28 21.18
CA SER A 427 -7.41 6.00 20.81
C SER A 427 -7.25 6.24 19.30
N ALA A 428 -8.02 5.54 18.46
CA ALA A 428 -8.04 5.78 17.01
C ALA A 428 -9.35 5.39 16.31
N VAL A 429 -9.53 5.92 15.09
CA VAL A 429 -10.72 5.69 14.26
C VAL A 429 -10.32 5.22 12.86
N LEU A 430 -10.99 4.17 12.34
CA LEU A 430 -10.87 3.73 10.96
C LEU A 430 -12.08 4.17 10.14
N VAL A 431 -11.82 5.05 9.16
CA VAL A 431 -12.83 5.74 8.37
C VAL A 431 -12.57 5.48 6.90
N GLY A 432 -13.62 5.18 6.13
CA GLY A 432 -13.47 4.71 4.74
C GLY A 432 -14.60 5.12 3.81
N GLU A 433 -15.82 4.62 4.03
CA GLU A 433 -16.94 4.91 3.10
C GLU A 433 -17.25 6.41 2.99
N SER A 434 -17.23 7.13 4.11
CA SER A 434 -17.47 8.58 4.15
C SER A 434 -16.32 9.37 3.49
N LEU A 435 -15.07 8.99 3.73
CA LEU A 435 -13.90 9.60 3.07
C LEU A 435 -13.89 9.36 1.55
N MET A 436 -14.17 8.14 1.09
CA MET A 436 -14.22 7.79 -0.33
C MET A 436 -15.41 8.42 -1.07
N ARG A 437 -16.37 9.02 -0.36
CA ARG A 437 -17.51 9.78 -0.91
C ARG A 437 -17.37 11.30 -0.75
N ALA A 438 -16.35 11.78 -0.01
CA ALA A 438 -16.15 13.20 0.21
C ALA A 438 -15.69 13.91 -1.09
N LYS A 439 -16.26 15.08 -1.38
CA LYS A 439 -15.84 15.91 -2.53
C LYS A 439 -14.43 16.48 -2.32
N ASP A 440 -14.13 16.90 -1.09
CA ASP A 440 -12.77 17.22 -0.62
C ASP A 440 -12.47 16.32 0.59
N PRO A 441 -11.71 15.22 0.40
CA PRO A 441 -11.35 14.33 1.49
C PRO A 441 -10.42 14.98 2.52
N ALA A 442 -9.62 15.98 2.14
CA ALA A 442 -8.72 16.67 3.08
C ALA A 442 -9.50 17.62 4.01
N ASP A 443 -10.48 18.35 3.48
CA ASP A 443 -11.43 19.14 4.26
C ASP A 443 -12.30 18.27 5.18
N TYR A 444 -12.77 17.13 4.65
CA TYR A 444 -13.51 16.17 5.46
C TYR A 444 -12.68 15.64 6.63
N ILE A 445 -11.40 15.29 6.44
CA ILE A 445 -10.51 14.86 7.53
C ILE A 445 -10.33 15.96 8.58
N ARG A 446 -10.15 17.23 8.17
CA ARG A 446 -10.01 18.34 9.12
C ARG A 446 -11.23 18.45 10.02
N LYS A 447 -12.42 18.52 9.41
CA LYS A 447 -13.70 18.60 10.13
C LYS A 447 -13.92 17.40 11.04
N LEU A 448 -13.67 16.19 10.53
CA LEU A 448 -13.80 14.93 11.29
C LEU A 448 -12.93 14.89 12.54
N LEU A 449 -11.68 15.34 12.46
CA LEU A 449 -10.73 15.32 13.58
C LEU A 449 -10.78 16.59 14.45
N SER A 450 -11.71 17.52 14.17
CA SER A 450 -11.75 18.87 14.78
C SER A 450 -10.38 19.57 14.73
N LEU A 451 -9.63 19.34 13.65
CA LEU A 451 -8.40 20.10 13.39
C LEU A 451 -8.76 21.59 13.28
N PRO A 452 -7.88 22.50 13.71
CA PRO A 452 -8.01 23.89 13.33
C PRO A 452 -8.11 23.96 11.80
N GLU A 453 -8.89 24.91 11.28
CA GLU A 453 -8.64 25.31 9.89
C GLU A 453 -7.15 25.63 9.78
N PRO A 454 -6.47 25.21 8.71
CA PRO A 454 -5.09 25.59 8.54
C PRO A 454 -5.11 27.13 8.56
N GLU A 455 -4.43 27.73 9.54
CA GLU A 455 -3.84 29.06 9.33
C GLU A 455 -3.29 28.99 7.91
N LEU A 456 -3.79 29.84 7.01
CA LEU A 456 -3.58 29.75 5.55
C LEU A 456 -2.10 29.47 5.32
N ALA A 457 -1.72 28.19 5.17
CA ALA A 457 -0.38 27.74 5.62
C ALA A 457 0.64 28.64 4.97
N PRO A 458 1.42 29.41 5.77
CA PRO A 458 1.64 30.80 5.43
C PRO A 458 2.27 30.87 4.06
N ARG A 459 2.01 31.97 3.36
CA ARG A 459 2.67 32.18 2.08
C ARG A 459 4.19 32.21 2.24
N GLU A 460 4.77 32.08 3.46
CA GLU A 460 6.18 31.96 3.87
C GLU A 460 7.13 32.30 2.73
N TRP A 461 7.55 31.30 1.96
CA TRP A 461 8.53 31.48 0.88
C TRP A 461 8.06 32.33 -0.33
N ARG A 462 6.75 32.41 -0.60
CA ARG A 462 6.08 33.28 -1.60
C ARG A 462 5.73 34.68 -1.09
N SER A 463 5.68 34.91 0.21
CA SER A 463 5.44 36.24 0.82
C SER A 463 6.72 36.95 1.26
N GLU A 464 7.79 36.21 1.44
CA GLU A 464 9.12 36.73 1.71
C GLU A 464 9.84 37.18 0.43
N ALA A 465 10.99 37.83 0.60
CA ALA A 465 11.91 38.09 -0.49
C ALA A 465 12.44 36.76 -1.06
N PRO A 466 12.52 36.59 -2.40
CA PRO A 466 13.17 35.43 -2.98
C PRO A 466 14.65 35.39 -2.59
N LEU A 467 15.17 34.19 -2.31
CA LEU A 467 16.60 34.00 -2.04
C LEU A 467 17.40 34.33 -3.31
N VAL A 468 18.58 34.95 -3.16
CA VAL A 468 19.42 35.38 -4.26
C VAL A 468 20.68 34.52 -4.34
N LYS A 469 20.83 33.83 -5.47
CA LYS A 469 22.03 33.08 -5.85
C LYS A 469 22.84 33.86 -6.89
N ILE A 470 24.13 34.05 -6.62
CA ILE A 470 25.07 34.64 -7.59
C ILE A 470 26.02 33.53 -8.08
N CYS A 471 25.95 33.17 -9.35
CA CYS A 471 26.64 32.03 -9.92
C CYS A 471 27.86 32.41 -10.78
N GLY A 472 28.93 31.63 -10.71
CA GLY A 472 30.20 31.88 -11.39
C GLY A 472 31.07 32.88 -10.61
N VAL A 473 31.19 32.67 -9.30
CA VAL A 473 32.09 33.43 -8.42
C VAL A 473 33.53 32.93 -8.60
N ARG A 474 34.51 33.84 -8.74
CA ARG A 474 35.87 33.50 -9.20
C ARG A 474 36.99 33.61 -8.17
N ASN A 475 36.83 34.41 -7.11
CA ASN A 475 37.86 34.63 -6.08
C ASN A 475 37.22 34.99 -4.72
N THR A 476 38.06 35.04 -3.68
CA THR A 476 37.63 35.24 -2.30
C THR A 476 37.12 36.65 -2.02
N GLU A 477 37.74 37.67 -2.60
CA GLU A 477 37.34 39.07 -2.45
C GLU A 477 35.94 39.32 -3.04
N GLU A 478 35.69 38.77 -4.24
CA GLU A 478 34.40 38.80 -4.92
C GLU A 478 33.33 38.04 -4.09
N ALA A 479 33.67 36.87 -3.54
CA ALA A 479 32.76 36.08 -2.72
C ALA A 479 32.32 36.81 -1.44
N LEU A 480 33.28 37.39 -0.69
CA LEU A 480 33.02 38.14 0.53
C LEU A 480 32.16 39.39 0.25
N PHE A 481 32.46 40.12 -0.82
CA PHE A 481 31.63 41.27 -1.21
C PHE A 481 30.19 40.85 -1.56
N ILE A 482 30.01 39.77 -2.31
CA ILE A 482 28.67 39.28 -2.68
C ILE A 482 27.89 38.83 -1.43
N ALA A 483 28.58 38.23 -0.45
CA ALA A 483 28.01 37.89 0.85
C ALA A 483 27.55 39.15 1.61
N GLU A 484 28.41 40.17 1.72
CA GLU A 484 28.10 41.46 2.35
C GLU A 484 26.98 42.23 1.63
N ALA A 485 26.86 42.07 0.31
CA ALA A 485 25.76 42.62 -0.48
C ALA A 485 24.40 41.94 -0.23
N GLY A 486 24.37 40.82 0.52
CA GLY A 486 23.15 40.14 0.95
C GLY A 486 22.68 39.00 0.05
N ALA A 487 23.58 38.34 -0.69
CA ALA A 487 23.25 37.10 -1.39
C ALA A 487 23.13 35.92 -0.42
N ASP A 488 22.26 34.96 -0.73
CA ASP A 488 21.98 33.79 0.11
C ASP A 488 22.70 32.53 -0.37
N MET A 489 23.16 32.52 -1.64
CA MET A 489 23.87 31.41 -2.26
C MET A 489 24.97 31.90 -3.22
N LEU A 490 26.12 31.21 -3.23
CA LEU A 490 27.28 31.50 -4.08
C LEU A 490 27.59 30.28 -4.96
N GLY A 491 27.48 30.44 -6.28
CA GLY A 491 27.73 29.35 -7.23
C GLY A 491 29.18 29.29 -7.69
N LEU A 492 29.89 28.22 -7.33
CA LEU A 492 31.25 27.91 -7.76
C LEU A 492 31.21 27.04 -9.03
N MET A 493 31.85 27.46 -10.11
CA MET A 493 31.74 26.81 -11.42
C MET A 493 32.89 25.83 -11.65
N PHE A 494 32.64 24.52 -11.50
CA PHE A 494 33.65 23.48 -11.70
C PHE A 494 33.64 22.86 -13.11
N VAL A 495 32.90 23.48 -14.05
CA VAL A 495 32.80 23.04 -15.45
C VAL A 495 33.96 23.61 -16.27
N LYS A 496 34.97 22.79 -16.59
CA LYS A 496 36.20 23.20 -17.31
C LYS A 496 36.00 23.93 -18.64
N LYS A 497 34.86 23.73 -19.32
CA LYS A 497 34.51 24.41 -20.57
C LYS A 497 33.93 25.82 -20.38
N SER A 498 33.62 26.22 -19.14
CA SER A 498 33.00 27.50 -18.82
C SER A 498 34.04 28.60 -18.68
N SER A 499 33.76 29.80 -19.20
CA SER A 499 34.58 31.01 -18.97
C SER A 499 34.54 31.52 -17.53
N ARG A 500 33.77 30.84 -16.65
CA ARG A 500 33.65 31.11 -15.22
C ARG A 500 34.37 30.04 -14.37
N TYR A 501 35.05 29.08 -15.02
CA TYR A 501 35.69 27.95 -14.36
C TYR A 501 36.68 28.38 -13.28
N ILE A 502 36.63 27.69 -12.14
CA ILE A 502 37.65 27.70 -11.10
C ILE A 502 38.09 26.27 -10.78
N ASP A 503 39.32 26.10 -10.29
CA ASP A 503 39.78 24.82 -9.73
C ASP A 503 39.31 24.62 -8.28
N PHE A 504 39.59 23.43 -7.73
CA PHE A 504 39.17 23.06 -6.38
C PHE A 504 39.96 23.77 -5.28
N ASP A 505 41.20 24.20 -5.53
CA ASP A 505 41.99 24.96 -4.55
C ASP A 505 41.43 26.38 -4.38
N THR A 506 41.05 27.02 -5.50
CA THR A 506 40.31 28.29 -5.51
C THR A 506 38.93 28.13 -4.86
N GLY A 507 38.19 27.07 -5.22
CA GLY A 507 36.86 26.79 -4.66
C GLY A 507 36.89 26.57 -3.14
N LYS A 508 37.89 25.84 -2.65
CA LYS A 508 38.15 25.65 -1.22
C LYS A 508 38.46 26.98 -0.52
N SER A 509 39.35 27.80 -1.10
CA SER A 509 39.74 29.11 -0.55
C SER A 509 38.55 30.07 -0.40
N ILE A 510 37.62 30.04 -1.37
CA ILE A 510 36.35 30.78 -1.31
C ILE A 510 35.45 30.23 -0.19
N SER A 511 35.31 28.91 -0.11
CA SER A 511 34.44 28.26 0.89
C SER A 511 34.90 28.55 2.32
N GLU A 512 36.20 28.40 2.61
CA GLU A 512 36.80 28.69 3.91
C GLU A 512 36.56 30.15 4.35
N ALA A 513 36.65 31.11 3.43
CA ALA A 513 36.38 32.53 3.72
C ALA A 513 34.91 32.81 4.05
N ILE A 514 33.97 32.17 3.34
CA ILE A 514 32.53 32.31 3.60
C ILE A 514 32.14 31.61 4.91
N HIS A 515 32.72 30.44 5.20
CA HIS A 515 32.44 29.67 6.41
C HIS A 515 33.02 30.30 7.68
N THR A 516 34.08 31.13 7.55
CA THR A 516 34.66 31.91 8.66
C THR A 516 34.08 33.31 8.79
N SER A 517 33.23 33.76 7.86
CA SER A 517 32.51 35.03 7.97
C SER A 517 31.52 35.02 9.16
N LYS A 518 31.23 36.19 9.72
CA LYS A 518 30.33 36.30 10.88
C LYS A 518 28.92 35.85 10.49
N PRO A 519 28.31 34.86 11.19
CA PRO A 519 26.94 34.46 10.91
C PRO A 519 25.97 35.61 11.23
N THR A 520 24.99 35.78 10.35
CA THR A 520 23.82 36.61 10.59
C THR A 520 22.97 35.94 11.69
N PRO A 521 22.43 36.68 12.66
CA PRO A 521 21.58 36.09 13.70
C PRO A 521 20.27 35.57 13.09
N SER A 522 20.20 34.26 12.86
CA SER A 522 18.95 33.57 12.48
C SER A 522 17.98 33.50 13.67
N PRO A 523 16.67 33.65 13.47
CA PRO A 523 15.69 33.36 14.52
C PRO A 523 15.79 31.89 14.91
N SER A 524 15.97 31.61 16.20
CA SER A 524 16.19 30.25 16.73
C SER A 524 14.87 29.46 16.83
N ASN A 525 14.19 29.26 15.71
CA ASN A 525 13.05 28.36 15.62
C ASN A 525 13.57 26.97 15.27
N SER A 526 13.59 26.07 16.25
CA SER A 526 13.74 24.64 15.98
C SER A 526 12.62 24.21 15.03
N PRO A 527 12.91 23.58 13.87
CA PRO A 527 11.87 23.11 12.98
C PRO A 527 11.00 22.11 13.72
N ASP A 528 9.70 22.40 13.80
CA ASP A 528 8.76 21.57 14.54
C ASP A 528 8.38 20.33 13.71
N ASP A 529 9.12 19.24 13.95
CA ASP A 529 8.87 17.92 13.38
C ASP A 529 7.50 17.31 13.82
N SER A 530 6.74 17.95 14.72
CA SER A 530 5.37 17.55 15.06
C SER A 530 4.32 17.94 14.01
N SER A 531 4.70 18.79 13.05
CA SER A 531 3.82 19.37 12.03
C SER A 531 3.18 18.35 11.07
N LEU A 532 2.04 18.76 10.49
CA LEU A 532 1.36 18.02 9.43
C LEU A 532 2.29 17.82 8.22
N ASN A 533 2.20 16.66 7.55
CA ASN A 533 2.99 16.44 6.33
C ASN A 533 2.70 17.54 5.29
N VAL A 534 3.78 18.17 4.81
CA VAL A 534 3.78 18.99 3.59
C VAL A 534 4.50 18.24 2.46
N PRO A 535 4.29 18.60 1.19
CA PRO A 535 4.98 17.98 0.07
C PRO A 535 6.50 18.14 0.11
N TRP A 536 7.21 17.33 -0.67
CA TRP A 536 8.65 17.15 -0.56
C TRP A 536 9.44 18.46 -0.73
N PHE A 537 9.25 19.19 -1.82
CA PHE A 537 10.05 20.39 -2.10
C PHE A 537 9.70 21.53 -1.14
N THR A 538 8.42 21.70 -0.78
CA THR A 538 7.95 22.59 0.30
C THR A 538 8.67 22.27 1.62
N SER A 539 8.78 20.99 2.00
CA SER A 539 9.51 20.60 3.21
C SER A 539 11.00 20.97 3.17
N GLN A 540 11.64 20.88 1.99
CA GLN A 540 13.05 21.23 1.83
C GLN A 540 13.29 22.74 1.91
N VAL A 541 12.45 23.55 1.27
CA VAL A 541 12.61 25.02 1.30
C VAL A 541 12.28 25.62 2.65
N ASN A 542 11.26 25.11 3.36
CA ASN A 542 10.95 25.57 4.71
C ASN A 542 12.10 25.26 5.68
N ARG A 543 12.70 24.06 5.59
CA ARG A 543 13.88 23.67 6.38
C ARG A 543 15.12 24.49 6.03
N LEU A 544 15.36 24.79 4.76
CA LEU A 544 16.53 25.59 4.37
C LEU A 544 16.37 27.06 4.80
N SER A 545 15.21 27.65 4.57
CA SER A 545 14.95 29.07 4.85
C SER A 545 15.01 29.38 6.35
N SER A 546 14.63 28.43 7.22
CA SER A 546 14.78 28.57 8.68
C SER A 546 16.21 28.34 9.22
N THR A 547 17.13 27.82 8.40
CA THR A 547 18.50 27.44 8.85
C THR A 547 19.63 28.25 8.22
N ILE A 548 19.35 29.08 7.21
CA ILE A 548 20.35 29.99 6.62
C ILE A 548 20.75 31.06 7.65
N SER A 549 22.05 31.08 7.98
CA SER A 549 22.71 32.13 8.78
C SER A 549 23.83 32.86 8.01
N ARG A 550 24.31 32.26 6.91
CA ARG A 550 25.34 32.77 6.01
C ARG A 550 25.05 32.30 4.58
N PRO A 551 25.67 32.89 3.55
CA PRO A 551 25.52 32.38 2.19
C PRO A 551 25.98 30.93 2.08
N LEU A 552 25.25 30.13 1.31
CA LEU A 552 25.55 28.73 1.04
C LEU A 552 26.47 28.61 -0.18
N VAL A 553 27.52 27.79 -0.07
CA VAL A 553 28.50 27.55 -1.14
C VAL A 553 28.02 26.38 -2.01
N VAL A 554 27.66 26.68 -3.25
CA VAL A 554 27.04 25.75 -4.20
C VAL A 554 28.03 25.36 -5.30
N GLY A 555 28.47 24.10 -5.35
CA GLY A 555 29.28 23.60 -6.46
C GLY A 555 28.43 23.28 -7.70
N VAL A 556 28.73 23.92 -8.84
CA VAL A 556 28.03 23.71 -10.11
C VAL A 556 28.83 22.78 -11.01
N PHE A 557 28.19 21.68 -11.40
CA PHE A 557 28.76 20.65 -12.27
C PHE A 557 27.89 20.44 -13.51
N GLN A 558 28.53 20.02 -14.59
CA GLN A 558 27.86 19.64 -15.83
C GLN A 558 28.61 18.44 -16.41
N ASP A 559 27.93 17.30 -16.47
CA ASP A 559 28.42 16.03 -17.04
C ASP A 559 29.74 15.53 -16.38
N ALA A 560 29.95 15.90 -15.12
CA ALA A 560 31.07 15.44 -14.30
C ALA A 560 30.82 14.03 -13.75
N SER A 561 31.88 13.27 -13.44
CA SER A 561 31.71 11.98 -12.76
C SER A 561 31.28 12.17 -11.30
N LEU A 562 30.49 11.24 -10.76
CA LEU A 562 30.11 11.24 -9.35
C LEU A 562 31.34 11.29 -8.42
N SER A 563 32.45 10.61 -8.78
CA SER A 563 33.71 10.67 -8.03
C SER A 563 34.32 12.08 -7.98
N THR A 564 34.25 12.85 -9.07
CA THR A 564 34.70 14.26 -9.10
C THR A 564 33.81 15.15 -8.24
N ILE A 565 32.49 14.94 -8.27
CA ILE A 565 31.53 15.69 -7.46
C ILE A 565 31.77 15.41 -5.97
N LEU A 566 31.88 14.14 -5.56
CA LEU A 566 32.12 13.76 -4.17
C LEU A 566 33.47 14.26 -3.64
N HIS A 567 34.53 14.22 -4.47
CA HIS A 567 35.82 14.82 -4.12
C HIS A 567 35.68 16.34 -3.90
N ALA A 568 35.00 17.05 -4.80
CA ALA A 568 34.79 18.49 -4.67
C ALA A 568 33.99 18.87 -3.42
N VAL A 569 32.91 18.13 -3.10
CA VAL A 569 32.11 18.33 -1.88
C VAL A 569 32.96 18.23 -0.62
N SER A 570 33.77 17.16 -0.52
CA SER A 570 34.63 16.93 0.65
C SER A 570 35.82 17.90 0.71
N TYR A 571 36.48 18.16 -0.42
CA TYR A 571 37.71 18.96 -0.48
C TYR A 571 37.45 20.46 -0.35
N CYS A 572 36.39 20.97 -0.98
CA CYS A 572 36.01 22.38 -0.92
C CYS A 572 35.02 22.69 0.21
N ASN A 573 34.60 21.69 1.00
CA ASN A 573 33.54 21.82 2.01
C ASN A 573 32.28 22.50 1.45
N LEU A 574 31.69 21.94 0.38
CA LEU A 574 30.52 22.56 -0.28
C LEU A 574 29.26 22.36 0.57
N ASP A 575 28.42 23.39 0.66
CA ASP A 575 27.12 23.30 1.35
C ASP A 575 26.04 22.63 0.48
N MET A 576 26.16 22.74 -0.85
CA MET A 576 25.20 22.21 -1.82
C MET A 576 25.87 21.84 -3.15
N VAL A 577 25.20 21.00 -3.95
CA VAL A 577 25.59 20.67 -5.33
C VAL A 577 24.48 21.06 -6.31
N GLN A 578 24.86 21.65 -7.44
CA GLN A 578 23.98 21.89 -8.59
C GLN A 578 24.38 20.98 -9.75
N LEU A 579 23.51 20.03 -10.09
CA LEU A 579 23.63 19.18 -11.28
C LEU A 579 23.00 19.90 -12.47
N HIS A 580 23.81 20.31 -13.43
CA HIS A 580 23.45 21.25 -14.50
C HIS A 580 23.54 20.64 -15.91
N GLY A 581 23.96 19.38 -16.04
CA GLY A 581 24.06 18.64 -17.30
C GLY A 581 23.04 17.50 -17.39
N SER A 582 23.48 16.37 -17.95
CA SER A 582 22.71 15.14 -18.14
C SER A 582 22.82 14.13 -16.98
N GLU A 583 23.30 14.55 -15.81
CA GLU A 583 23.58 13.64 -14.69
C GLU A 583 22.30 12.94 -14.19
N PRO A 584 22.37 11.62 -13.86
CA PRO A 584 21.23 10.89 -13.32
C PRO A 584 20.75 11.48 -11.99
N THR A 585 19.44 11.72 -11.86
CA THR A 585 18.88 12.33 -10.63
C THR A 585 19.11 11.46 -9.39
N GLU A 586 19.14 10.13 -9.50
CA GLU A 586 19.40 9.25 -8.36
C GLU A 586 20.76 9.48 -7.67
N TRP A 587 21.72 10.15 -8.32
CA TRP A 587 23.01 10.51 -7.72
C TRP A 587 22.87 11.38 -6.47
N ALA A 588 21.76 12.13 -6.31
CA ALA A 588 21.51 12.89 -5.09
C ALA A 588 21.43 12.02 -3.82
N ARG A 589 21.18 10.70 -3.94
CA ARG A 589 21.21 9.75 -2.81
C ARG A 589 22.64 9.38 -2.37
N HIS A 590 23.63 9.68 -3.20
CA HIS A 590 25.05 9.41 -2.93
C HIS A 590 25.83 10.69 -2.58
N ILE A 591 25.29 11.87 -2.89
CA ILE A 591 25.88 13.17 -2.56
C ILE A 591 25.46 13.54 -1.12
N PRO A 592 26.41 13.78 -0.19
CA PRO A 592 26.10 13.96 1.24
C PRO A 592 25.55 15.36 1.60
N VAL A 593 25.21 16.17 0.60
CA VAL A 593 24.73 17.56 0.74
C VAL A 593 23.53 17.79 -0.18
N PRO A 594 22.64 18.76 0.10
CA PRO A 594 21.47 19.01 -0.72
C PRO A 594 21.79 19.30 -2.19
N VAL A 595 20.91 18.83 -3.08
CA VAL A 595 21.13 18.85 -4.53
C VAL A 595 20.05 19.69 -5.23
N ILE A 596 20.51 20.71 -5.96
CA ILE A 596 19.74 21.45 -6.95
C ILE A 596 19.82 20.68 -8.28
N ARG A 597 18.68 20.34 -8.88
CA ARG A 597 18.62 19.84 -10.27
C ARG A 597 18.21 20.97 -11.20
N ALA A 598 19.03 21.23 -12.22
CA ALA A 598 18.64 22.14 -13.30
C ALA A 598 17.79 21.42 -14.35
N PHE A 599 16.74 22.11 -14.79
CA PHE A 599 15.86 21.72 -15.90
C PHE A 599 15.97 22.81 -16.97
N HIS A 600 16.43 22.43 -18.15
CA HIS A 600 16.66 23.36 -19.25
C HIS A 600 15.41 23.45 -20.11
N VAL A 601 14.73 24.59 -20.02
CA VAL A 601 13.41 24.80 -20.60
C VAL A 601 13.56 25.38 -22.02
N GLY A 602 12.88 24.75 -22.98
CA GLY A 602 12.73 25.24 -24.35
C GLY A 602 11.27 25.16 -24.83
N LYS A 603 11.07 25.28 -26.14
CA LYS A 603 9.72 25.34 -26.74
C LYS A 603 8.91 24.05 -26.56
N ASP A 604 9.54 22.88 -26.64
CA ASP A 604 8.84 21.60 -26.77
C ASP A 604 9.21 20.54 -25.71
N SER A 605 10.16 20.84 -24.81
CA SER A 605 10.61 19.88 -23.76
C SER A 605 11.42 20.57 -22.64
N GLY A 606 11.68 19.83 -21.54
CA GLY A 606 12.68 20.21 -20.54
C GLY A 606 12.33 19.95 -19.07
N ILE A 607 11.06 19.69 -18.73
CA ILE A 607 10.55 19.63 -17.34
C ILE A 607 9.99 18.25 -16.94
N ASP A 608 10.36 17.19 -17.66
CA ASP A 608 9.92 15.83 -17.36
C ASP A 608 10.44 15.36 -16.00
N GLY A 609 9.50 14.94 -15.14
CA GLY A 609 9.83 14.48 -13.80
C GLY A 609 10.26 15.58 -12.83
N ILE A 610 9.99 16.86 -13.12
CA ILE A 610 10.30 18.00 -12.25
C ILE A 610 9.73 17.86 -10.82
N THR A 611 8.59 17.19 -10.66
CA THR A 611 7.96 16.90 -9.35
C THR A 611 8.41 15.58 -8.70
N ARG A 612 9.47 14.92 -9.20
CA ARG A 612 10.02 13.67 -8.62
C ARG A 612 10.83 13.95 -7.34
N GLY A 613 10.11 14.22 -6.26
CA GLY A 613 10.69 14.33 -4.91
C GLY A 613 11.45 13.06 -4.48
N GLY A 614 12.36 13.20 -3.52
CA GLY A 614 13.24 12.12 -3.05
C GLY A 614 14.41 11.77 -4.00
N ASN A 615 14.47 12.37 -5.20
CA ASN A 615 15.62 12.27 -6.12
C ASN A 615 16.43 13.57 -6.23
N HIS A 616 15.93 14.70 -5.74
CA HIS A 616 16.66 15.97 -5.63
C HIS A 616 15.94 16.86 -4.62
N HIS A 617 16.63 17.88 -4.10
CA HIS A 617 16.12 18.70 -2.99
C HIS A 617 15.50 20.01 -3.48
N PHE A 618 16.06 20.59 -4.56
CA PHE A 618 15.65 21.87 -5.11
C PHE A 618 15.66 21.85 -6.64
N ILE A 619 14.82 22.70 -7.25
CA ILE A 619 14.59 22.76 -8.70
C ILE A 619 15.09 24.10 -9.21
N LEU A 620 15.88 24.09 -10.29
CA LEU A 620 16.28 25.30 -11.01
C LEU A 620 15.78 25.24 -12.44
N LEU A 621 15.08 26.28 -12.90
CA LEU A 621 14.69 26.45 -14.30
C LEU A 621 15.68 27.39 -15.00
N ASP A 622 16.34 26.92 -16.06
CA ASP A 622 17.22 27.73 -16.92
C ASP A 622 16.76 27.66 -18.38
N SER A 623 17.21 28.62 -19.19
CA SER A 623 16.96 28.68 -20.62
C SER A 623 17.88 27.73 -21.40
N MET A 624 17.33 27.00 -22.38
CA MET A 624 18.18 26.23 -23.30
C MET A 624 19.09 27.12 -24.17
N ARG A 625 20.25 26.58 -24.52
CA ARG A 625 21.16 27.12 -25.53
C ARG A 625 20.77 26.61 -26.92
N ASP A 626 20.46 27.53 -27.82
CA ASP A 626 20.28 27.21 -29.26
C ASP A 626 21.61 27.18 -30.04
N ASP A 627 22.77 27.29 -29.36
CA ASP A 627 24.09 27.54 -29.98
C ASP A 627 24.93 26.28 -30.27
N GLY A 628 24.44 25.10 -29.91
CA GLY A 628 25.15 23.82 -30.13
C GLY A 628 26.45 23.63 -29.33
N SER A 629 26.79 24.53 -28.41
CA SER A 629 28.08 24.53 -27.69
C SER A 629 28.23 23.43 -26.63
N GLY A 630 27.13 22.75 -26.27
CA GLY A 630 27.11 21.68 -25.25
C GLY A 630 27.39 22.15 -23.83
N VAL A 631 27.33 23.46 -23.56
CA VAL A 631 27.42 24.04 -22.20
C VAL A 631 26.13 24.80 -21.91
N SER A 632 25.40 24.42 -20.87
CA SER A 632 24.16 25.08 -20.43
C SER A 632 24.43 26.42 -19.70
N GLY A 633 23.43 27.30 -19.68
CA GLY A 633 23.47 28.60 -19.02
C GLY A 633 24.28 29.70 -19.75
N GLY A 634 24.07 30.97 -19.37
CA GLY A 634 24.89 32.10 -19.84
C GLY A 634 24.59 32.67 -21.25
N THR A 635 23.44 32.35 -21.82
CA THR A 635 22.97 32.81 -23.15
C THR A 635 22.56 34.29 -23.21
N GLY A 636 22.20 34.88 -22.06
CA GLY A 636 21.48 36.16 -22.01
C GLY A 636 20.00 36.07 -22.44
N LYS A 637 19.52 34.89 -22.87
CA LYS A 637 18.10 34.65 -23.13
C LYS A 637 17.35 34.49 -21.81
N VAL A 638 16.19 35.12 -21.72
CA VAL A 638 15.30 35.05 -20.57
C VAL A 638 14.46 33.76 -20.68
N VAL A 639 14.30 33.03 -19.58
CA VAL A 639 13.33 31.91 -19.50
C VAL A 639 11.91 32.45 -19.74
N ASP A 640 11.04 31.70 -20.43
CA ASP A 640 9.63 32.08 -20.55
C ASP A 640 8.98 32.15 -19.15
N TRP A 641 8.80 33.39 -18.66
CA TRP A 641 8.21 33.68 -17.36
C TRP A 641 6.76 33.19 -17.25
N ASN A 642 6.01 33.13 -18.35
CA ASN A 642 4.66 32.58 -18.32
C ASN A 642 4.69 31.06 -18.11
N LEU A 643 5.65 30.35 -18.74
CA LEU A 643 5.88 28.92 -18.51
C LEU A 643 6.39 28.66 -17.09
N ALA A 644 7.36 29.44 -16.61
CA ALA A 644 7.84 29.33 -15.22
C ALA A 644 6.70 29.54 -14.22
N LYS A 645 5.86 30.57 -14.43
CA LYS A 645 4.67 30.82 -13.60
C LYS A 645 3.68 29.66 -13.66
N ARG A 646 3.37 29.11 -14.85
CA ARG A 646 2.51 27.91 -15.00
C ARG A 646 3.04 26.72 -14.22
N VAL A 647 4.36 26.48 -14.27
CA VAL A 647 5.02 25.38 -13.53
C VAL A 647 4.89 25.57 -12.02
N ILE A 648 5.15 26.77 -11.51
CA ILE A 648 5.03 27.08 -10.08
C ILE A 648 3.56 26.98 -9.62
N ASP A 649 2.61 27.51 -10.39
CA ASP A 649 1.17 27.52 -10.04
C ASP A 649 0.50 26.15 -10.16
N ALA A 650 0.95 25.26 -11.04
CA ALA A 650 0.48 23.87 -11.10
C ALA A 650 0.87 23.08 -9.84
N GLY A 651 2.04 23.40 -9.26
CA GLY A 651 2.46 22.92 -7.95
C GLY A 651 3.17 21.56 -7.93
N GLU A 652 3.50 21.12 -6.72
CA GLU A 652 4.14 19.82 -6.48
C GLU A 652 3.21 18.64 -6.76
N ILE A 653 1.92 18.83 -6.51
CA ILE A 653 0.89 17.81 -6.64
C ILE A 653 -0.06 18.27 -7.72
N ILE A 654 -0.10 17.50 -8.81
CA ILE A 654 -0.96 17.73 -9.96
C ILE A 654 -2.03 16.64 -9.95
N PRO A 655 -3.28 16.95 -9.56
CA PRO A 655 -4.38 16.01 -9.66
C PRO A 655 -4.64 15.57 -11.11
N ASP A 656 -5.31 14.43 -11.26
CA ASP A 656 -6.00 14.02 -12.50
C ASP A 656 -5.14 13.81 -13.76
N GLY A 657 -3.84 13.53 -13.59
CA GLY A 657 -2.97 13.06 -14.68
C GLY A 657 -2.70 14.12 -15.75
N VAL A 658 -2.90 15.39 -15.42
CA VAL A 658 -2.56 16.52 -16.29
C VAL A 658 -1.04 16.60 -16.40
N THR A 659 -0.50 16.40 -17.60
CA THR A 659 0.95 16.56 -17.84
C THR A 659 1.30 18.02 -18.05
N TYR A 660 2.55 18.39 -17.73
CA TYR A 660 3.15 19.67 -18.13
C TYR A 660 3.35 19.72 -19.65
N ASN A 661 2.26 19.81 -20.40
CA ASN A 661 2.29 19.70 -21.85
C ASN A 661 2.48 21.08 -22.47
N ILE A 662 3.71 21.38 -22.89
CA ILE A 662 4.13 22.66 -23.49
C ILE A 662 3.74 22.69 -24.99
N ALA A 663 2.50 22.28 -25.31
CA ALA A 663 1.97 22.48 -26.65
C ALA A 663 1.64 23.97 -26.82
N ALA A 664 2.09 24.56 -27.93
CA ALA A 664 1.98 25.99 -28.20
C ALA A 664 0.53 26.49 -28.03
N ALA A 665 0.38 27.64 -27.36
CA ALA A 665 -0.91 28.33 -27.29
C ALA A 665 -1.36 28.70 -28.70
N GLU A 666 -2.50 28.15 -29.15
CA GLU A 666 -3.08 28.54 -30.43
C GLU A 666 -3.50 30.00 -30.38
N LEU A 667 -2.99 30.78 -31.34
CA LEU A 667 -3.45 32.11 -31.68
C LEU A 667 -4.86 32.03 -32.29
N ALA A 668 -5.88 31.93 -31.45
CA ALA A 668 -7.26 32.16 -31.85
C ALA A 668 -7.54 33.68 -31.85
N PRO A 669 -7.84 34.31 -33.00
CA PRO A 669 -8.25 35.71 -33.02
C PRO A 669 -9.64 35.86 -32.38
N GLU A 670 -9.86 36.95 -31.63
CA GLU A 670 -11.18 37.28 -31.10
C GLU A 670 -12.19 37.50 -32.25
N VAL A 671 -13.18 36.60 -32.34
CA VAL A 671 -14.34 36.82 -33.21
C VAL A 671 -15.40 37.57 -32.42
N VAL A 672 -15.48 38.87 -32.64
CA VAL A 672 -16.55 39.74 -32.13
C VAL A 672 -17.91 39.24 -32.67
N PRO A 673 -18.93 39.05 -31.82
CA PRO A 673 -20.23 38.59 -32.27
C PRO A 673 -21.02 39.71 -32.95
N THR A 674 -21.10 39.69 -34.28
CA THR A 674 -22.10 40.45 -35.04
C THR A 674 -23.24 39.53 -35.48
N GLY A 675 -24.48 39.97 -35.21
CA GLY A 675 -25.66 39.09 -35.26
C GLY A 675 -26.31 38.93 -36.63
N SER A 676 -27.22 37.96 -36.68
CA SER A 676 -28.41 37.85 -37.54
C SER A 676 -28.34 38.28 -39.02
N VAL A 677 -28.66 37.33 -39.91
CA VAL A 677 -29.90 37.39 -40.74
C VAL A 677 -30.10 36.04 -41.43
N GLU A 678 -31.35 35.59 -41.52
CA GLU A 678 -31.75 34.40 -42.28
C GLU A 678 -31.70 34.67 -43.79
N THR A 679 -31.38 33.66 -44.62
CA THR A 679 -32.11 33.47 -45.90
C THR A 679 -31.96 32.06 -46.43
N THR A 680 -33.08 31.54 -46.91
CA THR A 680 -33.27 30.28 -47.63
C THR A 680 -32.66 30.31 -49.04
N THR A 681 -32.18 29.18 -49.58
CA THR A 681 -32.90 28.39 -50.62
C THR A 681 -32.15 27.09 -50.99
N SER A 682 -32.88 26.20 -51.67
CA SER A 682 -32.56 24.81 -52.03
C SER A 682 -31.89 24.62 -53.41
N GLU A 683 -31.59 23.33 -53.71
CA GLU A 683 -31.27 22.68 -55.01
C GLU A 683 -29.80 22.27 -55.22
N SER A 684 -29.47 21.17 -55.94
CA SER A 684 -30.12 19.85 -56.12
C SER A 684 -29.11 18.86 -56.75
N ASN A 685 -29.33 17.54 -56.57
CA ASN A 685 -28.89 16.38 -57.40
C ASN A 685 -27.43 16.23 -57.92
N GLY A 686 -26.89 15.01 -57.77
CA GLY A 686 -25.77 14.49 -58.59
C GLY A 686 -25.08 13.27 -57.94
N ASN A 687 -25.06 12.13 -58.62
CA ASN A 687 -24.58 10.83 -58.08
C ASN A 687 -23.72 10.08 -59.13
N ILE A 688 -23.13 8.93 -58.76
CA ILE A 688 -22.33 7.98 -59.61
C ILE A 688 -20.85 8.41 -59.78
N ALA A 689 -19.77 7.69 -59.45
CA ALA A 689 -19.41 6.27 -59.19
C ALA A 689 -18.85 5.47 -60.40
N GLU A 690 -17.59 5.02 -60.33
CA GLU A 690 -17.02 3.91 -61.13
C GLU A 690 -15.69 3.38 -60.53
N GLU A 691 -15.50 2.05 -60.52
CA GLU A 691 -14.19 1.38 -60.31
C GLU A 691 -13.52 1.07 -61.67
N PRO A 692 -12.26 0.54 -61.71
CA PRO A 692 -12.14 -0.93 -61.79
C PRO A 692 -10.90 -1.56 -61.11
N SER A 693 -11.04 -2.85 -60.75
CA SER A 693 -9.93 -3.81 -60.45
C SER A 693 -9.53 -4.60 -61.74
N PRO A 694 -8.84 -5.78 -61.75
CA PRO A 694 -7.97 -6.50 -60.78
C PRO A 694 -6.66 -7.12 -61.39
N VAL A 695 -5.77 -7.72 -60.56
CA VAL A 695 -4.89 -8.87 -60.96
C VAL A 695 -4.68 -9.83 -59.77
N ARG A 696 -4.56 -11.15 -60.01
CA ARG A 696 -4.24 -12.23 -59.05
C ARG A 696 -3.03 -13.06 -59.52
N THR A 697 -2.29 -13.68 -58.58
CA THR A 697 -1.68 -15.03 -58.72
C THR A 697 -1.36 -15.66 -57.34
N ASN A 698 -1.24 -16.99 -57.28
CA ASN A 698 -1.25 -17.82 -56.05
C ASN A 698 0.15 -18.22 -55.52
N GLY A 699 0.22 -18.74 -54.29
CA GLY A 699 1.41 -19.43 -53.74
C GLY A 699 1.23 -20.10 -52.36
N ASP A 700 1.39 -21.41 -52.32
CA ASP A 700 1.10 -22.37 -51.23
C ASP A 700 2.33 -22.65 -50.30
N LEU A 701 2.28 -23.27 -49.09
CA LEU A 701 1.23 -23.92 -48.26
C LEU A 701 1.71 -24.10 -46.77
N ASN A 702 0.77 -24.17 -45.81
CA ASN A 702 0.83 -24.81 -44.46
C ASN A 702 1.93 -24.51 -43.39
N GLY A 703 1.48 -24.19 -42.17
CA GLY A 703 2.23 -24.33 -40.90
C GLY A 703 1.45 -23.84 -39.66
N HIS A 704 0.99 -24.75 -38.79
CA HIS A 704 0.13 -24.41 -37.63
C HIS A 704 0.86 -23.71 -36.47
N THR A 705 0.30 -22.60 -35.97
CA THR A 705 0.31 -22.21 -34.54
C THR A 705 -0.88 -21.32 -34.22
N THR A 706 -1.77 -21.76 -33.33
CA THR A 706 -2.93 -20.96 -32.86
C THR A 706 -2.58 -20.14 -31.63
N GLY A 707 -2.14 -18.90 -31.82
CA GLY A 707 -1.95 -17.93 -30.75
C GLY A 707 -3.19 -17.07 -30.52
N HIS A 708 -4.03 -17.40 -29.54
CA HIS A 708 -5.09 -16.49 -29.08
C HIS A 708 -4.50 -15.38 -28.19
N ALA A 709 -4.17 -14.25 -28.81
CA ALA A 709 -3.89 -13.01 -28.08
C ALA A 709 -5.22 -12.31 -27.72
N ASN A 710 -5.57 -12.29 -26.44
CA ASN A 710 -6.72 -11.52 -25.95
C ASN A 710 -6.45 -10.02 -26.04
N GLY A 711 -7.23 -9.32 -26.88
CA GLY A 711 -7.24 -7.86 -26.91
C GLY A 711 -7.96 -7.30 -25.68
N TYR A 712 -7.25 -6.54 -24.85
CA TYR A 712 -7.87 -5.66 -23.85
C TYR A 712 -8.22 -4.33 -24.52
N ALA A 713 -9.52 -4.05 -24.61
CA ALA A 713 -10.02 -2.76 -25.07
C ALA A 713 -9.76 -1.68 -24.01
N ASN A 714 -8.79 -0.80 -24.25
CA ASN A 714 -8.56 0.38 -23.42
C ASN A 714 -9.71 1.38 -23.61
N GLY A 715 -10.49 1.62 -22.55
CA GLY A 715 -11.45 2.70 -22.51
C GLY A 715 -10.73 4.06 -22.51
N HIS A 716 -11.05 4.91 -23.48
CA HIS A 716 -10.45 6.24 -23.61
C HIS A 716 -10.86 7.16 -22.44
N ALA A 717 -10.02 7.25 -21.41
CA ALA A 717 -9.99 8.42 -20.54
C ALA A 717 -9.40 9.61 -21.33
N LYS A 718 -10.09 10.75 -21.35
CA LYS A 718 -9.57 11.97 -22.01
C LYS A 718 -8.37 12.49 -21.22
N HIS A 719 -7.18 12.46 -21.82
CA HIS A 719 -6.00 13.10 -21.24
C HIS A 719 -6.19 14.62 -21.20
N GLY A 720 -6.05 15.21 -20.00
CA GLY A 720 -6.09 16.66 -19.81
C GLY A 720 -4.74 17.30 -20.12
N THR A 721 -4.76 18.42 -20.84
CA THR A 721 -3.57 19.16 -21.30
C THR A 721 -3.49 20.49 -20.57
N LEU A 722 -2.36 20.82 -19.93
CA LEU A 722 -2.13 22.10 -19.23
C LEU A 722 -1.80 23.25 -20.22
N SER A 723 -2.68 23.51 -21.21
CA SER A 723 -2.48 24.56 -22.23
C SER A 723 -2.70 25.99 -21.70
N SER A 724 -3.33 26.14 -20.54
CA SER A 724 -3.55 27.41 -19.85
C SER A 724 -3.19 27.29 -18.36
N SER A 725 -2.82 28.40 -17.72
CA SER A 725 -2.59 28.43 -16.26
C SER A 725 -3.85 27.95 -15.52
N PRO A 726 -3.72 27.16 -14.43
CA PRO A 726 -4.89 26.78 -13.64
C PRO A 726 -5.58 28.05 -13.10
N THR A 727 -6.92 28.07 -13.14
CA THR A 727 -7.74 29.23 -12.75
C THR A 727 -7.57 29.65 -11.29
N THR A 728 -7.04 28.74 -10.46
CA THR A 728 -6.60 29.00 -9.09
C THR A 728 -5.24 28.30 -8.90
N PRO A 729 -4.22 28.95 -8.30
CA PRO A 729 -2.95 28.28 -8.00
C PRO A 729 -3.13 27.07 -7.08
N SER A 730 -2.28 26.06 -7.26
CA SER A 730 -2.24 24.89 -6.38
C SER A 730 -2.00 25.28 -4.92
N LYS A 731 -2.59 24.52 -3.99
CA LYS A 731 -2.38 24.67 -2.54
C LYS A 731 -0.90 24.54 -2.15
N TYR A 732 -0.13 23.76 -2.93
CA TYR A 732 1.30 23.54 -2.74
C TYR A 732 2.04 23.95 -4.01
N PRO A 733 2.29 25.26 -4.22
CA PRO A 733 3.03 25.75 -5.38
C PRO A 733 4.45 25.20 -5.38
N LEU A 734 5.02 24.97 -6.56
CA LEU A 734 6.33 24.33 -6.71
C LEU A 734 7.45 25.36 -6.44
N PRO A 735 8.27 25.22 -5.39
CA PRO A 735 9.37 26.15 -5.17
C PRO A 735 10.47 25.93 -6.22
N VAL A 736 10.76 27.01 -6.95
CA VAL A 736 11.69 27.03 -8.08
C VAL A 736 12.73 28.14 -7.90
N ILE A 737 13.98 27.82 -8.22
CA ILE A 737 15.04 28.80 -8.50
C ILE A 737 14.91 29.23 -9.97
N LEU A 738 14.59 30.49 -10.23
CA LEU A 738 14.51 31.04 -11.58
C LEU A 738 15.89 31.51 -12.06
N ALA A 739 16.38 30.97 -13.17
CA ALA A 739 17.62 31.37 -13.83
C ALA A 739 17.37 31.83 -15.27
N GLY A 740 18.44 32.12 -16.02
CA GLY A 740 18.38 32.47 -17.45
C GLY A 740 17.99 33.93 -17.72
N GLY A 741 18.92 34.72 -18.26
CA GLY A 741 18.67 36.07 -18.76
C GLY A 741 18.32 37.15 -17.71
N LEU A 742 18.42 36.83 -16.42
CA LEU A 742 18.16 37.78 -15.34
C LEU A 742 19.29 38.84 -15.24
N THR A 743 18.91 40.08 -14.95
CA THR A 743 19.75 41.29 -14.88
C THR A 743 19.17 42.27 -13.85
N PRO A 744 19.92 43.28 -13.39
CA PRO A 744 19.38 44.33 -12.51
C PRO A 744 18.17 45.08 -13.09
N ALA A 745 18.04 45.14 -14.42
CA ALA A 745 16.97 45.89 -15.09
C ALA A 745 15.64 45.12 -15.16
N ASN A 746 15.65 43.79 -15.12
CA ASN A 746 14.44 42.96 -15.31
C ASN A 746 14.08 42.07 -14.09
N ILE A 747 14.90 42.06 -13.04
CA ILE A 747 14.69 41.17 -11.89
C ILE A 747 13.42 41.48 -11.09
N ALA A 748 13.07 42.76 -10.91
CA ALA A 748 11.86 43.13 -10.18
C ALA A 748 10.57 42.69 -10.92
N GLU A 749 10.57 42.82 -12.25
CA GLU A 749 9.49 42.33 -13.12
C GLU A 749 9.38 40.80 -13.01
N ALA A 750 10.49 40.08 -13.20
CA ALA A 750 10.56 38.62 -13.09
C ALA A 750 10.01 38.10 -11.74
N VAL A 751 10.42 38.72 -10.62
CA VAL A 751 9.96 38.35 -9.28
C VAL A 751 8.46 38.62 -9.12
N SER A 752 7.97 39.79 -9.55
CA SER A 752 6.54 40.14 -9.44
C SER A 752 5.61 39.22 -10.25
N GLN A 753 6.02 38.83 -11.47
CA GLN A 753 5.24 37.98 -12.38
C GLN A 753 5.31 36.49 -12.01
N VAL A 754 6.52 35.98 -11.74
CA VAL A 754 6.76 34.54 -11.55
C VAL A 754 6.59 34.11 -10.08
N ARG A 755 6.94 35.00 -9.13
CA ARG A 755 7.03 34.72 -7.69
C ARG A 755 7.81 33.43 -7.37
N PRO A 756 9.08 33.33 -7.81
CA PRO A 756 9.92 32.16 -7.57
C PRO A 756 10.37 32.13 -6.10
N TRP A 757 10.85 30.96 -5.65
CA TRP A 757 11.44 30.82 -4.31
C TRP A 757 12.81 31.47 -4.23
N ALA A 758 13.58 31.36 -5.31
CA ALA A 758 14.89 31.97 -5.42
C ALA A 758 15.16 32.42 -6.86
N VAL A 759 16.18 33.24 -7.03
CA VAL A 759 16.65 33.74 -8.33
C VAL A 759 18.15 33.49 -8.46
N ASP A 760 18.60 33.03 -9.63
CA ASP A 760 20.01 32.76 -9.93
C ASP A 760 20.50 33.64 -11.09
N VAL A 761 21.56 34.41 -10.86
CA VAL A 761 22.17 35.26 -11.89
C VAL A 761 23.65 34.98 -12.06
N SER A 762 24.08 34.88 -13.32
CA SER A 762 25.48 34.73 -13.68
C SER A 762 25.99 35.87 -14.56
N GLY A 763 25.64 35.88 -15.85
CA GLY A 763 26.18 36.85 -16.82
C GLY A 763 25.62 38.27 -16.70
N GLY A 764 24.38 38.44 -16.22
CA GLY A 764 23.72 39.75 -16.10
C GLY A 764 24.34 40.71 -15.07
N VAL A 765 25.28 40.22 -14.27
CA VAL A 765 26.03 40.98 -13.24
C VAL A 765 27.55 40.85 -13.42
N GLU A 766 28.04 40.53 -14.63
CA GLU A 766 29.47 40.60 -14.94
C GLU A 766 29.92 42.02 -15.32
N ASN A 767 31.22 42.26 -15.15
CA ASN A 767 31.91 43.42 -15.73
C ASN A 767 31.95 43.32 -17.28
N ALA A 768 32.33 44.41 -17.95
CA ALA A 768 32.30 44.47 -19.42
C ALA A 768 33.27 43.45 -20.05
N GLU A 769 34.38 43.18 -19.37
CA GLU A 769 35.47 42.28 -19.75
C GLU A 769 35.12 40.80 -19.51
N LYS A 770 34.04 40.51 -18.77
CA LYS A 770 33.61 39.16 -18.31
C LYS A 770 34.68 38.40 -17.52
N THR A 771 35.59 39.13 -16.88
CA THR A 771 36.66 38.58 -16.03
C THR A 771 36.23 38.38 -14.58
N GLY A 772 35.16 39.06 -14.16
CA GLY A 772 34.64 39.02 -12.79
C GLY A 772 33.25 39.64 -12.69
N LYS A 773 32.77 39.78 -11.47
CA LYS A 773 31.47 40.39 -11.17
C LYS A 773 31.56 41.91 -11.11
N ASP A 774 30.50 42.56 -11.54
CA ASP A 774 30.29 43.99 -11.40
C ASP A 774 29.57 44.26 -10.08
N MET A 775 30.29 44.90 -9.17
CA MET A 775 29.90 45.10 -7.78
C MET A 775 28.64 45.97 -7.62
N GLU A 776 28.42 46.93 -8.52
CA GLU A 776 27.22 47.76 -8.52
C GLU A 776 26.02 46.99 -9.08
N LYS A 777 26.22 46.23 -10.17
CA LYS A 777 25.17 45.35 -10.71
C LYS A 777 24.77 44.26 -9.72
N VAL A 778 25.69 43.67 -8.96
CA VAL A 778 25.37 42.69 -7.91
C VAL A 778 24.45 43.31 -6.85
N ARG A 779 24.79 44.49 -6.31
CA ARG A 779 23.96 45.18 -5.32
C ARG A 779 22.58 45.54 -5.89
N ALA A 780 22.54 46.12 -7.09
CA ALA A 780 21.29 46.49 -7.75
C ALA A 780 20.40 45.26 -8.04
N PHE A 781 21.00 44.11 -8.39
CA PHE A 781 20.28 42.86 -8.56
C PHE A 781 19.66 42.35 -7.25
N ILE A 782 20.45 42.29 -6.17
CA ILE A 782 19.97 41.83 -4.86
C ILE A 782 18.87 42.75 -4.33
N GLN A 783 19.04 44.07 -4.45
CA GLN A 783 18.03 45.05 -4.07
C GLN A 783 16.75 44.91 -4.91
N GLY A 784 16.86 44.73 -6.24
CA GLY A 784 15.72 44.53 -7.12
C GLY A 784 14.96 43.23 -6.84
N ALA A 785 15.66 42.16 -6.46
CA ALA A 785 15.04 40.89 -6.07
C ALA A 785 14.35 40.97 -4.69
N LYS A 786 15.06 41.48 -3.68
CA LYS A 786 14.57 41.48 -2.28
C LYS A 786 13.63 42.64 -1.94
N GLY A 787 13.63 43.71 -2.75
CA GLY A 787 12.83 44.91 -2.54
C GLY A 787 11.30 44.70 -2.65
N PHE A 788 10.86 43.64 -3.34
CA PHE A 788 9.43 43.34 -3.54
C PHE A 788 8.63 43.24 -2.23
N SER A 789 9.25 42.72 -1.16
CA SER A 789 8.67 42.56 0.18
C SER A 789 8.20 43.88 0.81
N SER A 790 8.76 45.01 0.40
CA SER A 790 8.42 46.34 0.95
C SER A 790 7.11 46.94 0.41
N LEU A 791 6.60 46.43 -0.72
CA LEU A 791 5.40 46.94 -1.39
C LEU A 791 4.13 46.17 -1.01
N GLY A 792 4.26 44.89 -0.62
CA GLY A 792 3.14 44.00 -0.29
C GLY A 792 2.40 44.32 1.01
N ALA A 793 2.87 45.28 1.81
CA ALA A 793 2.30 45.61 3.13
C ALA A 793 1.19 46.69 3.11
N GLN A 794 0.80 47.21 1.94
CA GLN A 794 -0.21 48.29 1.82
C GLN A 794 -1.53 47.92 1.13
N GLU A 795 -1.63 46.79 0.44
CA GLU A 795 -2.86 46.38 -0.25
C GLU A 795 -3.66 45.32 0.53
N GLU A 796 -4.48 45.78 1.48
CA GLU A 796 -5.86 45.30 1.73
C GLU A 796 -6.50 46.07 2.92
N LYS A 797 -6.81 47.36 2.68
CA LYS A 797 -7.80 48.10 3.49
C LYS A 797 -8.95 48.55 2.60
N ILE A 798 -9.88 47.62 2.36
CA ILE A 798 -11.19 47.94 1.77
C ILE A 798 -11.93 48.83 2.78
N PRO A 799 -12.35 50.06 2.44
CA PRO A 799 -13.12 50.91 3.34
C PRO A 799 -14.47 50.26 3.64
N GLN A 800 -14.81 50.15 4.93
CA GLN A 800 -16.15 49.71 5.33
C GLN A 800 -17.22 50.72 4.88
N HIS A 801 -18.40 50.17 4.61
CA HIS A 801 -19.61 50.86 4.15
C HIS A 801 -19.85 52.25 4.73
N VAL A 802 -20.21 53.19 3.85
CA VAL A 802 -21.08 54.33 4.20
C VAL A 802 -22.51 53.88 3.88
N GLU A 803 -23.38 53.92 4.88
CA GLU A 803 -24.81 53.58 4.75
C GLU A 803 -25.60 54.66 3.99
N VAL A 804 -26.65 54.22 3.29
CA VAL A 804 -27.88 54.95 2.97
C VAL A 804 -29.05 54.02 3.24
#